data_AF-A0A9P7ATM6-F1
#
_entry.id   AF-A0A9P7ATM6-F1
#
_cell.length_a   1.000
_cell.length_b   1.000
_cell.length_c   1.000
_cell.angle_alpha   90.00
_cell.angle_beta   90.00
_cell.angle_gamma   90.00
#
_symmetry.space_group_name_H-M   'P 1'
#
loop_
_entity.id
_entity.type
_entity.pdbx_description
1 polymer ?
#
loop_
_entity_poly.entity_id
_entity_poly.type
_entity_poly.pdbx_seq_one_letter_code
_entity_poly.pdbx_strand_id
1 'polypeptide(L)'
;MDVNVPHHGLSRNDDPQVAEHRNVDADEQPNNIPFDVSELPQQLAAGDGHRQDEVHVALYQQQVEANQDYMTKFNTSRPRGITLSKLRAMYRNRDSLGAMGLLSGRHRLIIDDDHIVPRDGPNVVPRVGPHYIDHTLYVGSRQGLDAGLPKILADHNWQVILDLTNVHRLWPDSNVAGLPFNPMGRMVYIGTRLQEQLWVALVPRTFFEPNHPDNARATHPTLNEPTTALSQSHSLMFIMFIAYALGRMRLQDIHCSTPYPVPLTRAAVKRSTDILGRDGENHRRIILRLEDFRRLHDMFDTGWNDWVDLAPLQWKEDNFLVNNAPVGVTIRYGQNQPLINNRALDVERQNWDNDRNYSYIRQFTFSLATHMSYLDVREWRDVHNHQRHEDDILYDKSNNDPTRAEVNLEDLPLLDEEGFEVNVYNEEGFRVPRRAPVQFSACGALLNLHSVHELFRSEDDAHGNAHNRAPFDIYPLACTKTLGNIQSRSIISNFLPHLTRIDNSLRPPLIDGDEDGEDIDVRVHGASVLHGINCQVYNELSHRVRNEAKFHPVQLGMISAALSGTAAKGIASRRRWTQRLDQCNDSLPHERFNEKVSGNNQPQALRFENTYTLDVYRMRDACRNGSAIYDQVITPLLKAWSHPTVLLPIRDTIVVFKPDRIPSLFAWATFPLTALLEKIWDAHKHTLVEGAVIDPCLIEFTSMVERALNFSHTGNARVLCRRLMDRAWISLGIIHDGLPSVSDTFVANGSLATGNLVIRQESWPVDQDTRRPLTSSRRTQELTYGKDHYEAYEARFTIRHAINHLPARIYPQICNHSMRVACYAAQIGFMVYFDDVKRLVQDGVLQEIQPALDGNDRHARRTANDRHTALSRWLDEEYPLSYSSHILAYLLRAIINTNDGNRKLELTKSHLGSKPLSFFVDTIVKQCSTNPTPRRQPPFITGGHFLAVMRVAIDEMKQCASRDSVTGKDIDLFVSEAISHAVAALLPPSSRMTYGLTSELPLLRDLLLQPLSSQGESHFKSLP
;
A
#
# COMPACT_ATOMS: atom_id res chain seq x y z
N MET A 1 -2.99 -49.68 56.04
CA MET A 1 -1.96 -50.07 55.06
C MET A 1 -2.58 -49.98 53.67
N ASP A 2 -2.84 -48.74 53.24
CA ASP A 2 -2.29 -48.06 52.06
C ASP A 2 -2.31 -48.83 50.72
N VAL A 3 -2.89 -48.36 49.61
CA VAL A 3 -3.28 -47.00 49.21
C VAL A 3 -4.53 -47.02 48.29
N ASN A 4 -5.39 -46.03 48.52
CA ASN A 4 -6.59 -45.63 47.77
C ASN A 4 -6.34 -45.19 46.32
N VAL A 5 -7.22 -45.63 45.40
CA VAL A 5 -7.88 -44.76 44.40
C VAL A 5 -9.27 -45.33 44.09
N PRO A 6 -10.39 -44.63 44.35
CA PRO A 6 -11.70 -45.02 43.82
C PRO A 6 -12.37 -43.97 42.93
N HIS A 7 -13.22 -44.53 42.06
CA HIS A 7 -14.20 -44.00 41.12
C HIS A 7 -14.97 -42.69 41.45
N HIS A 8 -15.30 -41.95 40.38
CA HIS A 8 -16.66 -41.52 40.01
C HIS A 8 -16.68 -41.37 38.47
N GLY A 9 -17.71 -41.74 37.69
CA GLY A 9 -19.14 -41.79 37.98
C GLY A 9 -19.84 -40.71 37.14
N LEU A 10 -20.32 -41.09 35.97
CA LEU A 10 -21.04 -40.29 34.96
C LEU A 10 -22.21 -39.45 35.52
N SER A 11 -22.39 -38.22 35.01
CA SER A 11 -23.72 -37.67 34.65
C SER A 11 -23.66 -36.27 34.00
N ARG A 12 -24.38 -36.16 32.87
CA ARG A 12 -25.15 -35.02 32.32
C ARG A 12 -24.45 -33.85 31.62
N ASN A 13 -24.86 -33.68 30.35
CA ASN A 13 -25.26 -32.47 29.64
C ASN A 13 -24.90 -31.14 30.28
N ASP A 14 -23.99 -30.42 29.63
CA ASP A 14 -24.02 -28.95 29.57
C ASP A 14 -23.72 -28.51 28.13
N ASP A 15 -24.57 -27.62 27.64
CA ASP A 15 -24.54 -26.96 26.34
C ASP A 15 -23.19 -26.29 26.03
N PRO A 16 -22.76 -26.22 24.75
CA PRO A 16 -21.68 -25.32 24.38
C PRO A 16 -22.20 -23.89 24.49
N GLN A 17 -21.73 -23.19 25.52
CA GLN A 17 -21.93 -21.76 25.73
C GLN A 17 -21.62 -21.00 24.43
N VAL A 18 -22.63 -20.26 24.00
CA VAL A 18 -22.58 -19.22 22.98
C VAL A 18 -21.42 -18.29 23.31
N ALA A 19 -20.36 -18.34 22.49
CA ALA A 19 -19.28 -17.37 22.53
C ALA A 19 -19.87 -15.99 22.21
N GLU A 20 -19.92 -15.10 23.21
CA GLU A 20 -20.28 -13.70 23.02
C GLU A 20 -19.37 -13.09 21.96
N HIS A 21 -19.99 -12.70 20.85
CA HIS A 21 -19.37 -11.98 19.76
C HIS A 21 -18.77 -10.66 20.26
N ARG A 22 -17.44 -10.64 20.38
CA ARG A 22 -16.69 -9.37 20.31
C ARG A 22 -17.03 -8.71 18.97
N ASN A 23 -17.45 -7.45 19.03
CA ASN A 23 -17.47 -6.57 17.86
C ASN A 23 -16.06 -6.54 17.28
N VAL A 24 -15.86 -7.27 16.20
CA VAL A 24 -14.65 -7.23 15.38
C VAL A 24 -14.66 -5.89 14.66
N ASP A 25 -13.63 -5.08 14.89
CA ASP A 25 -13.39 -3.83 14.18
C ASP A 25 -13.37 -4.09 12.67
N ALA A 26 -13.86 -3.15 11.86
CA ALA A 26 -13.87 -3.28 10.39
C ALA A 26 -12.46 -3.44 9.76
N ASP A 27 -11.40 -3.22 10.56
CA ASP A 27 -10.00 -3.38 10.20
C ASP A 27 -9.45 -4.81 10.43
N GLU A 28 -10.20 -5.70 11.08
CA GLU A 28 -9.84 -7.12 11.27
C GLU A 28 -10.57 -8.00 10.25
N GLN A 29 -10.29 -7.77 8.96
CA GLN A 29 -10.63 -8.77 7.93
C GLN A 29 -9.65 -9.96 8.02
N PRO A 30 -10.10 -11.21 7.84
CA PRO A 30 -9.18 -12.34 7.71
C PRO A 30 -8.27 -12.13 6.49
N ASN A 31 -7.00 -11.86 6.76
CA ASN A 31 -6.01 -11.36 5.81
C ASN A 31 -5.43 -12.47 4.93
N ASN A 32 -6.12 -12.76 3.81
CA ASN A 32 -5.52 -13.46 2.66
C ASN A 32 -5.05 -12.42 1.63
N ILE A 33 -4.01 -11.65 1.93
CA ILE A 33 -3.43 -10.68 0.99
C ILE A 33 -2.01 -11.14 0.65
N PRO A 34 -1.61 -11.24 -0.63
CA PRO A 34 -0.31 -11.76 -0.99
C PRO A 34 0.78 -10.78 -0.53
N PHE A 35 1.97 -11.30 -0.28
CA PHE A 35 3.10 -10.44 -0.06
C PHE A 35 3.53 -9.80 -1.39
N ASP A 36 3.69 -8.47 -1.37
CA ASP A 36 4.25 -7.68 -2.46
C ASP A 36 5.42 -6.85 -1.91
N VAL A 37 6.60 -7.00 -2.52
CA VAL A 37 7.81 -6.29 -2.10
C VAL A 37 7.65 -4.76 -2.25
N SER A 38 6.92 -4.30 -3.25
CA SER A 38 6.67 -2.85 -3.43
C SER A 38 5.78 -2.26 -2.36
N GLU A 39 5.09 -3.08 -1.57
CA GLU A 39 4.01 -2.56 -0.76
C GLU A 39 4.48 -1.59 0.33
N LEU A 40 3.71 -0.52 0.52
CA LEU A 40 4.04 0.58 1.41
C LEU A 40 3.06 0.63 2.59
N PRO A 41 3.52 0.50 3.85
CA PRO A 41 2.66 0.72 5.01
C PRO A 41 2.15 2.17 5.04
N GLN A 42 0.84 2.35 5.14
CA GLN A 42 0.21 3.67 5.12
C GLN A 42 0.74 4.59 6.21
N GLN A 43 1.07 4.04 7.39
CA GLN A 43 1.61 4.78 8.55
C GLN A 43 2.92 5.48 8.23
N LEU A 44 3.76 4.87 7.40
CA LEU A 44 5.08 5.39 7.02
C LEU A 44 5.12 5.84 5.56
N ALA A 45 3.99 5.96 4.87
CA ALA A 45 3.98 6.56 3.54
C ALA A 45 4.42 8.04 3.65
N ALA A 46 5.42 8.44 2.85
CA ALA A 46 5.84 9.82 2.73
C ALA A 46 5.14 10.48 1.54
N GLY A 47 4.58 11.69 1.73
CA GLY A 47 3.98 12.45 0.63
C GLY A 47 5.01 12.95 -0.38
N ASP A 48 6.24 13.20 0.08
CA ASP A 48 7.42 13.58 -0.70
C ASP A 48 8.48 12.47 -0.70
N GLY A 49 8.04 11.21 -0.71
CA GLY A 49 8.93 10.05 -0.68
C GLY A 49 9.90 9.99 -1.86
N HIS A 50 11.07 9.39 -1.67
CA HIS A 50 11.93 9.02 -2.79
C HIS A 50 11.23 8.06 -3.74
N ARG A 51 11.50 8.19 -5.04
CA ARG A 51 11.03 7.22 -6.03
C ARG A 51 11.92 5.98 -5.98
N GLN A 52 11.36 4.81 -6.29
CA GLN A 52 12.12 3.55 -6.22
C GLN A 52 13.24 3.48 -7.27
N ASP A 53 13.07 4.11 -8.43
CA ASP A 53 14.08 4.19 -9.49
C ASP A 53 15.31 5.02 -9.08
N GLU A 54 15.18 5.96 -8.13
CA GLU A 54 16.33 6.68 -7.57
C GLU A 54 17.31 5.74 -6.86
N VAL A 55 16.82 4.67 -6.22
CA VAL A 55 17.66 3.64 -5.58
C VAL A 55 18.44 2.86 -6.63
N HIS A 56 17.78 2.52 -7.75
CA HIS A 56 18.42 1.84 -8.86
C HIS A 56 19.54 2.70 -9.48
N VAL A 57 19.26 3.98 -9.72
CA VAL A 57 20.26 4.94 -10.22
C VAL A 57 21.44 5.07 -9.24
N ALA A 58 21.16 5.20 -7.93
CA ALA A 58 22.17 5.32 -6.89
C ALA A 58 23.06 4.08 -6.72
N LEU A 59 22.63 2.91 -7.20
CA LEU A 59 23.45 1.70 -7.19
C LEU A 59 24.74 1.87 -7.99
N TYR A 60 24.66 2.57 -9.13
CA TYR A 60 25.77 2.78 -10.07
C TYR A 60 26.43 4.16 -9.92
N GLN A 61 25.70 5.16 -9.41
CA GLN A 61 26.25 6.49 -9.17
C GLN A 61 27.08 6.58 -7.89
N GLN A 62 28.25 7.21 -7.99
CA GLN A 62 29.13 7.46 -6.84
C GLN A 62 28.83 8.80 -6.13
N GLN A 63 28.20 9.76 -6.83
CA GLN A 63 27.91 11.10 -6.32
C GLN A 63 26.48 11.50 -6.62
N VAL A 64 25.90 12.30 -5.72
CA VAL A 64 24.59 12.93 -5.90
C VAL A 64 24.75 14.21 -6.71
N GLU A 65 23.80 14.54 -7.59
CA GLU A 65 23.79 15.84 -8.25
C GLU A 65 23.72 16.99 -7.23
N ALA A 66 24.78 17.80 -7.14
CA ALA A 66 24.97 18.78 -6.09
C ALA A 66 24.25 20.11 -6.38
N ASN A 67 22.92 20.10 -6.28
CA ASN A 67 22.10 21.29 -6.50
C ASN A 67 21.89 22.12 -5.21
N GLN A 68 22.29 21.60 -4.05
CA GLN A 68 22.10 22.22 -2.73
C GLN A 68 23.35 22.02 -1.84
N ASP A 69 23.63 22.97 -0.95
CA ASP A 69 24.85 23.00 -0.12
C ASP A 69 25.07 21.71 0.71
N TYR A 70 24.01 21.16 1.31
CA TYR A 70 24.14 19.91 2.08
C TYR A 70 24.48 18.70 1.20
N MET A 71 24.12 18.69 -0.09
CA MET A 71 24.52 17.64 -1.03
C MET A 71 26.00 17.79 -1.40
N THR A 72 26.47 19.01 -1.59
CA THR A 72 27.90 19.30 -1.77
C THR A 72 28.70 18.80 -0.57
N LYS A 73 28.27 19.15 0.65
CA LYS A 73 28.91 18.68 1.89
C LYS A 73 28.87 17.15 2.01
N PHE A 74 27.74 16.52 1.69
CA PHE A 74 27.63 15.06 1.65
C PHE A 74 28.66 14.45 0.69
N ASN A 75 28.73 14.92 -0.56
CA ASN A 75 29.67 14.45 -1.57
C ASN A 75 31.14 14.64 -1.19
N THR A 76 31.47 15.72 -0.46
CA THR A 76 32.85 15.95 0.02
C THR A 76 33.27 15.00 1.14
N SER A 77 32.32 14.46 1.91
CA SER A 77 32.57 13.46 2.94
C SER A 77 32.79 12.10 2.30
N ARG A 78 33.93 11.44 2.54
CA ARG A 78 34.23 10.13 1.92
C ARG A 78 33.64 8.97 2.73
N PRO A 79 32.92 8.02 2.10
CA PRO A 79 32.44 6.83 2.80
C PRO A 79 33.58 5.90 3.19
N ARG A 80 33.49 5.29 4.37
CA ARG A 80 34.46 4.31 4.90
C ARG A 80 33.86 2.90 4.89
N GLY A 81 34.66 1.90 4.54
CA GLY A 81 34.25 0.50 4.65
C GLY A 81 34.12 0.06 6.11
N ILE A 82 33.03 -0.65 6.44
CA ILE A 82 32.88 -1.36 7.72
C ILE A 82 32.49 -2.81 7.47
N THR A 83 33.18 -3.74 8.11
CA THR A 83 32.93 -5.17 7.95
C THR A 83 31.73 -5.63 8.78
N LEU A 84 30.96 -6.58 8.26
CA LEU A 84 29.83 -7.19 8.98
C LEU A 84 30.30 -7.85 10.28
N SER A 85 31.49 -8.47 10.29
CA SER A 85 32.09 -9.02 11.50
C SER A 85 32.30 -7.98 12.60
N LYS A 86 32.63 -6.72 12.25
CA LYS A 86 32.76 -5.63 13.21
C LYS A 86 31.41 -5.23 13.80
N LEU A 87 30.37 -5.10 12.97
CA LEU A 87 29.01 -4.81 13.44
C LEU A 87 28.45 -5.94 14.30
N ARG A 88 28.73 -7.20 13.94
CA ARG A 88 28.42 -8.38 14.76
C ARG A 88 29.10 -8.33 16.12
N ALA A 89 30.38 -7.94 16.18
CA ALA A 89 31.11 -7.79 17.42
C ALA A 89 30.49 -6.69 18.31
N MET A 90 30.16 -5.53 17.73
CA MET A 90 29.46 -4.45 18.44
C MET A 90 28.11 -4.91 19.00
N TYR A 91 27.29 -5.57 18.18
CA TYR A 91 25.99 -6.12 18.59
C TYR A 91 26.13 -7.13 19.74
N ARG A 92 27.04 -8.09 19.63
CA ARG A 92 27.26 -9.12 20.66
C ARG A 92 27.79 -8.57 21.97
N ASN A 93 28.67 -7.58 21.89
CA ASN A 93 29.22 -6.91 23.07
C ASN A 93 28.26 -5.86 23.66
N ARG A 94 27.09 -5.64 23.03
CA ARG A 94 26.14 -4.56 23.36
C ARG A 94 26.82 -3.20 23.39
N ASP A 95 27.74 -2.97 22.45
CA ASP A 95 28.44 -1.69 22.28
C ASP A 95 27.55 -0.67 21.54
N SER A 96 26.48 -0.24 22.22
CA SER A 96 25.50 0.69 21.67
C SER A 96 26.12 2.05 21.34
N LEU A 97 27.06 2.55 22.15
CA LEU A 97 27.72 3.83 21.93
C LEU A 97 28.64 3.80 20.70
N GLY A 98 29.45 2.73 20.55
CA GLY A 98 30.29 2.54 19.37
C GLY A 98 29.45 2.40 18.10
N ALA A 99 28.34 1.67 18.16
CA ALA A 99 27.42 1.52 17.03
C ALA A 99 26.73 2.84 16.64
N MET A 100 26.19 3.59 17.62
CA MET A 100 25.60 4.91 17.39
C MET A 100 26.62 5.90 16.81
N GLY A 101 27.88 5.83 17.26
CA GLY A 101 28.96 6.67 16.73
C GLY A 101 29.22 6.49 15.23
N LEU A 102 28.87 5.33 14.65
CA LEU A 102 28.97 5.11 13.20
C LEU A 102 28.02 6.00 12.40
N LEU A 103 26.89 6.40 12.98
CA LEU A 103 25.92 7.28 12.30
C LEU A 103 26.49 8.69 12.05
N SER A 104 27.53 9.12 12.77
CA SER A 104 28.15 10.44 12.55
C SER A 104 29.02 10.52 11.29
N GLY A 105 29.23 9.40 10.58
CA GLY A 105 30.03 9.35 9.36
C GLY A 105 29.38 8.51 8.27
N ARG A 106 29.84 8.72 7.03
CA ARG A 106 29.42 7.90 5.88
C ARG A 106 30.13 6.55 5.93
N HIS A 107 29.36 5.46 5.89
CA HIS A 107 29.90 4.10 5.95
C HIS A 107 29.28 3.21 4.87
N ARG A 108 30.06 2.25 4.38
CA ARG A 108 29.61 1.21 3.46
C ARG A 108 29.81 -0.16 4.10
N LEU A 109 28.75 -0.95 4.15
CA LEU A 109 28.81 -2.31 4.69
C LEU A 109 29.57 -3.23 3.71
N ILE A 110 30.53 -3.99 4.24
CA ILE A 110 31.28 -5.03 3.54
C ILE A 110 30.90 -6.37 4.19
N ILE A 111 30.36 -7.28 3.41
CA ILE A 111 30.14 -8.67 3.83
C ILE A 111 31.45 -9.42 3.59
N ASP A 112 32.13 -9.81 4.67
CA ASP A 112 33.40 -10.52 4.62
C ASP A 112 33.22 -12.05 4.51
N ASP A 113 34.30 -12.76 4.19
CA ASP A 113 34.33 -14.21 3.94
C ASP A 113 33.89 -15.05 5.15
N ASP A 114 33.84 -14.46 6.34
CA ASP A 114 33.30 -15.09 7.54
C ASP A 114 31.80 -15.37 7.43
N HIS A 115 31.11 -14.71 6.51
CA HIS A 115 29.66 -14.77 6.36
C HIS A 115 29.16 -15.38 5.05
N ILE A 116 30.01 -15.49 4.02
CA ILE A 116 29.65 -16.03 2.70
C ILE A 116 30.32 -17.37 2.42
N VAL A 117 29.76 -18.12 1.48
CA VAL A 117 30.38 -19.32 0.93
C VAL A 117 30.75 -19.02 -0.53
N PRO A 118 31.95 -19.40 -1.02
CA PRO A 118 32.32 -19.24 -2.42
C PRO A 118 31.29 -19.96 -3.31
N ARG A 119 30.46 -19.18 -4.01
CA ARG A 119 29.37 -19.70 -4.85
C ARG A 119 29.87 -20.71 -5.89
N ASP A 120 31.05 -20.44 -6.44
CA ASP A 120 31.65 -21.24 -7.50
C ASP A 120 32.52 -22.38 -6.94
N GLY A 121 32.39 -22.72 -5.66
CA GLY A 121 33.09 -23.87 -5.07
C GLY A 121 32.50 -25.21 -5.54
N PRO A 122 33.30 -26.26 -5.70
CA PRO A 122 32.84 -27.59 -6.18
C PRO A 122 31.85 -28.29 -5.24
N ASN A 123 31.72 -27.76 -4.01
CA ASN A 123 30.86 -28.27 -2.96
C ASN A 123 29.62 -27.40 -2.70
N VAL A 124 29.43 -26.32 -3.46
CA VAL A 124 28.24 -25.47 -3.33
C VAL A 124 27.28 -25.81 -4.46
N VAL A 125 26.09 -26.28 -4.10
CA VAL A 125 25.07 -26.64 -5.10
C VAL A 125 23.74 -25.93 -4.86
N PRO A 126 23.11 -25.41 -5.92
CA PRO A 126 21.76 -24.89 -5.82
C PRO A 126 20.78 -26.03 -5.60
N ARG A 127 19.81 -25.80 -4.73
CA ARG A 127 18.63 -26.62 -4.55
C ARG A 127 17.42 -25.81 -4.99
N VAL A 128 16.80 -26.26 -6.08
CA VAL A 128 15.59 -25.71 -6.65
C VAL A 128 14.39 -26.46 -6.06
N GLY A 129 13.38 -25.69 -5.64
CA GLY A 129 12.20 -26.21 -4.97
C GLY A 129 12.30 -26.12 -3.44
N PRO A 130 11.17 -26.28 -2.73
CA PRO A 130 9.84 -26.62 -3.24
C PRO A 130 9.20 -25.55 -4.14
N HIS A 131 8.24 -25.98 -4.95
CA HIS A 131 7.43 -25.14 -5.82
C HIS A 131 6.04 -24.95 -5.22
N TYR A 132 5.45 -23.77 -5.42
CA TYR A 132 4.16 -23.40 -4.86
C TYR A 132 3.31 -22.65 -5.87
N ILE A 133 2.00 -22.72 -5.68
CA ILE A 133 1.05 -21.77 -6.27
C ILE A 133 0.67 -20.72 -5.22
N ASP A 134 0.89 -19.45 -5.55
CA ASP A 134 0.69 -18.34 -4.60
C ASP A 134 -0.55 -17.51 -4.87
N HIS A 135 -0.91 -17.41 -6.14
CA HIS A 135 -2.03 -16.63 -6.58
C HIS A 135 -2.71 -17.34 -7.75
N THR A 136 -4.04 -17.30 -7.73
CA THR A 136 -4.89 -17.73 -8.85
C THR A 136 -6.03 -16.74 -9.01
N LEU A 137 -6.32 -16.39 -10.25
CA LEU A 137 -7.45 -15.57 -10.64
C LEU A 137 -8.11 -16.21 -11.86
N TYR A 138 -9.43 -16.39 -11.77
CA TYR A 138 -10.24 -16.98 -12.83
C TYR A 138 -11.28 -15.98 -13.32
N VAL A 139 -11.45 -15.88 -14.64
CA VAL A 139 -12.50 -15.08 -15.28
C VAL A 139 -13.36 -16.00 -16.15
N GLY A 140 -14.67 -16.01 -15.93
CA GLY A 140 -15.61 -16.78 -16.75
C GLY A 140 -15.61 -16.32 -18.22
N SER A 141 -15.95 -17.22 -19.15
CA SER A 141 -16.06 -16.91 -20.58
C SER A 141 -17.48 -16.59 -21.05
N ARG A 142 -18.48 -16.75 -20.18
CA ARG A 142 -19.89 -16.53 -20.47
C ARG A 142 -20.58 -15.84 -19.31
N GLN A 143 -21.79 -15.37 -19.56
CA GLN A 143 -22.63 -14.77 -18.53
C GLN A 143 -22.90 -15.80 -17.43
N GLY A 144 -22.66 -15.45 -16.16
CA GLY A 144 -22.75 -16.44 -15.09
C GLY A 144 -21.69 -16.34 -14.02
N LEU A 145 -21.54 -17.43 -13.25
CA LEU A 145 -20.62 -17.56 -12.13
C LEU A 145 -19.65 -18.74 -12.32
N ASP A 146 -19.34 -19.10 -13.57
CA ASP A 146 -18.49 -20.25 -13.92
C ASP A 146 -17.13 -20.23 -13.21
N ALA A 147 -16.54 -19.04 -13.00
CA ALA A 147 -15.26 -18.89 -12.28
C ALA A 147 -15.31 -19.42 -10.84
N GLY A 148 -16.48 -19.47 -10.21
CA GLY A 148 -16.67 -20.01 -8.86
C GLY A 148 -17.07 -21.49 -8.82
N LEU A 149 -17.47 -22.07 -9.95
CA LEU A 149 -18.04 -23.41 -10.03
C LEU A 149 -16.97 -24.48 -10.28
N PRO A 150 -16.95 -25.57 -9.47
CA PRO A 150 -16.09 -26.71 -9.77
C PRO A 150 -16.71 -27.60 -10.86
N LYS A 151 -15.86 -28.41 -11.51
CA LYS A 151 -16.29 -29.37 -12.55
C LYS A 151 -17.09 -30.53 -11.96
N ILE A 152 -16.84 -30.89 -10.71
CA ILE A 152 -17.45 -32.05 -10.02
C ILE A 152 -18.93 -31.86 -9.76
N LEU A 153 -19.73 -32.91 -9.89
CA LEU A 153 -21.20 -32.84 -9.74
C LEU A 153 -21.68 -32.71 -8.29
N ALA A 154 -20.95 -33.25 -7.31
CA ALA A 154 -21.34 -33.20 -5.91
C ALA A 154 -20.11 -33.09 -5.00
N ASP A 155 -20.21 -32.25 -3.97
CA ASP A 155 -19.24 -32.12 -2.88
C ASP A 155 -19.98 -31.61 -1.64
N HIS A 156 -19.95 -32.41 -0.57
CA HIS A 156 -20.66 -32.10 0.68
C HIS A 156 -19.94 -31.05 1.53
N ASN A 157 -18.65 -30.77 1.24
CA ASN A 157 -17.87 -29.74 1.92
C ASN A 157 -17.87 -28.41 1.15
N TRP A 158 -18.45 -28.39 -0.05
CA TRP A 158 -18.47 -27.20 -0.87
C TRP A 158 -19.58 -26.24 -0.41
N GLN A 159 -19.18 -25.01 -0.07
CA GLN A 159 -20.09 -23.93 0.26
C GLN A 159 -19.51 -22.55 -0.12
N VAL A 160 -20.39 -21.64 -0.51
CA VAL A 160 -20.09 -20.22 -0.71
C VAL A 160 -20.84 -19.41 0.34
N ILE A 161 -20.20 -18.40 0.90
CA ILE A 161 -20.80 -17.42 1.79
C ILE A 161 -20.92 -16.11 1.02
N LEU A 162 -22.14 -15.72 0.68
CA LEU A 162 -22.41 -14.41 0.09
C LEU A 162 -22.42 -13.34 1.18
N ASP A 163 -21.76 -12.22 0.89
CA ASP A 163 -21.74 -11.00 1.69
C ASP A 163 -21.95 -9.78 0.78
N LEU A 164 -23.19 -9.30 0.76
CA LEU A 164 -23.61 -8.18 -0.08
C LEU A 164 -23.59 -6.85 0.69
N THR A 165 -22.97 -6.81 1.87
CA THR A 165 -22.82 -5.57 2.64
C THR A 165 -21.55 -4.80 2.24
N ASN A 166 -20.57 -5.50 1.69
CA ASN A 166 -19.24 -4.99 1.32
C ASN A 166 -19.09 -4.70 -0.19
N VAL A 167 -20.17 -4.28 -0.86
CA VAL A 167 -20.17 -4.01 -2.32
C VAL A 167 -19.29 -2.85 -2.77
N HIS A 168 -18.85 -2.00 -1.83
CA HIS A 168 -17.94 -0.88 -2.08
C HIS A 168 -16.46 -1.29 -2.01
N ARG A 169 -16.17 -2.57 -1.76
CA ARG A 169 -14.81 -3.09 -1.73
C ARG A 169 -14.14 -2.87 -3.09
N LEU A 170 -12.98 -2.24 -3.09
CA LEU A 170 -12.21 -1.98 -4.31
C LEU A 170 -11.48 -3.25 -4.77
N TRP A 171 -11.46 -3.44 -6.09
CA TRP A 171 -10.61 -4.44 -6.71
C TRP A 171 -9.13 -4.09 -6.50
N PRO A 172 -8.25 -5.05 -6.15
CA PRO A 172 -6.84 -4.74 -5.88
C PRO A 172 -6.09 -4.33 -7.16
N ASP A 173 -5.39 -3.18 -7.09
CA ASP A 173 -4.61 -2.62 -8.21
C ASP A 173 -3.56 -3.60 -8.76
N SER A 174 -2.96 -4.42 -7.89
CA SER A 174 -1.96 -5.42 -8.25
C SER A 174 -2.46 -6.48 -9.25
N ASN A 175 -3.77 -6.72 -9.33
CA ASN A 175 -4.33 -7.74 -10.23
C ASN A 175 -5.05 -7.16 -11.44
N VAL A 176 -5.05 -5.84 -11.61
CA VAL A 176 -5.68 -5.19 -12.77
C VAL A 176 -5.06 -5.70 -14.07
N ALA A 177 -3.76 -6.03 -14.06
CA ALA A 177 -3.06 -6.65 -15.19
C ALA A 177 -3.54 -8.07 -15.54
N GLY A 178 -4.15 -8.78 -14.59
CA GLY A 178 -4.65 -10.15 -14.75
C GLY A 178 -6.08 -10.24 -15.26
N LEU A 179 -6.74 -9.12 -15.57
CA LEU A 179 -8.10 -9.09 -16.14
C LEU A 179 -8.07 -8.86 -17.66
N PRO A 180 -8.97 -9.52 -18.43
CA PRO A 180 -9.09 -9.31 -19.88
C PRO A 180 -9.80 -8.00 -20.25
N PHE A 181 -10.39 -7.30 -19.27
CA PHE A 181 -11.16 -6.07 -19.44
C PHE A 181 -10.69 -4.98 -18.47
N ASN A 182 -11.17 -3.75 -18.65
CA ASN A 182 -10.92 -2.65 -17.71
C ASN A 182 -11.88 -2.76 -16.52
N PRO A 183 -11.41 -2.89 -15.25
CA PRO A 183 -12.28 -3.05 -14.09
C PRO A 183 -12.94 -1.74 -13.58
N MET A 184 -12.57 -0.56 -14.09
CA MET A 184 -13.12 0.72 -13.58
C MET A 184 -14.64 0.79 -13.70
N GLY A 185 -15.32 1.02 -12.57
CA GLY A 185 -16.77 1.12 -12.48
C GLY A 185 -17.55 -0.17 -12.69
N ARG A 186 -16.91 -1.35 -12.61
CA ARG A 186 -17.51 -2.62 -13.07
C ARG A 186 -17.48 -3.77 -12.07
N MET A 187 -16.69 -3.65 -11.00
CA MET A 187 -16.45 -4.76 -10.06
C MET A 187 -17.38 -4.68 -8.86
N VAL A 188 -17.87 -5.84 -8.41
CA VAL A 188 -18.60 -5.97 -7.15
C VAL A 188 -18.17 -7.23 -6.42
N TYR A 189 -17.76 -7.07 -5.17
CA TYR A 189 -17.50 -8.18 -4.26
C TYR A 189 -18.82 -8.78 -3.79
N ILE A 190 -18.98 -10.09 -3.90
CA ILE A 190 -20.24 -10.76 -3.51
C ILE A 190 -20.07 -11.82 -2.42
N GLY A 191 -18.84 -12.19 -2.06
CA GLY A 191 -18.63 -13.16 -0.98
C GLY A 191 -17.32 -13.92 -1.05
N THR A 192 -17.26 -15.06 -0.35
CA THR A 192 -16.08 -15.93 -0.27
C THR A 192 -16.45 -17.42 -0.34
N ARG A 193 -15.50 -18.23 -0.81
CA ARG A 193 -15.47 -19.68 -0.67
C ARG A 193 -14.16 -20.04 0.02
N LEU A 194 -14.21 -20.49 1.28
CA LEU A 194 -13.01 -20.72 2.09
C LEU A 194 -12.09 -19.47 2.07
N GLN A 195 -10.93 -19.57 1.43
CA GLN A 195 -9.94 -18.49 1.28
C GLN A 195 -10.05 -17.73 -0.05
N GLU A 196 -10.90 -18.18 -0.97
CA GLU A 196 -11.12 -17.59 -2.28
C GLU A 196 -12.19 -16.48 -2.20
N GLN A 197 -11.90 -15.34 -2.79
CA GLN A 197 -12.84 -14.23 -2.91
C GLN A 197 -13.65 -14.37 -4.19
N LEU A 198 -14.95 -14.15 -4.09
CA LEU A 198 -15.88 -14.19 -5.20
C LEU A 198 -16.34 -12.78 -5.56
N TRP A 199 -16.20 -12.45 -6.83
CA TRP A 199 -16.51 -11.16 -7.44
C TRP A 199 -17.40 -11.38 -8.67
N VAL A 200 -18.13 -10.33 -9.05
CA VAL A 200 -18.79 -10.25 -10.35
C VAL A 200 -18.30 -8.98 -11.05
N ALA A 201 -18.04 -9.10 -12.34
CA ALA A 201 -17.77 -7.96 -13.20
C ALA A 201 -18.95 -7.73 -14.16
N LEU A 202 -19.38 -6.49 -14.30
CA LEU A 202 -20.39 -6.09 -15.30
C LEU A 202 -19.64 -5.65 -16.56
N VAL A 203 -19.37 -6.61 -17.44
CA VAL A 203 -18.55 -6.43 -18.64
C VAL A 203 -19.42 -6.02 -19.84
N PRO A 204 -18.88 -5.27 -20.82
CA PRO A 204 -19.61 -4.96 -22.04
C PRO A 204 -20.04 -6.24 -22.75
N ARG A 205 -21.21 -6.24 -23.40
CA ARG A 205 -21.70 -7.43 -24.13
C ARG A 205 -20.73 -7.94 -25.20
N THR A 206 -19.93 -7.05 -25.80
CA THR A 206 -18.87 -7.41 -26.75
C THR A 206 -17.81 -8.35 -26.16
N PHE A 207 -17.64 -8.39 -24.84
CA PHE A 207 -16.76 -9.36 -24.14
C PHE A 207 -17.07 -10.82 -24.50
N PHE A 208 -18.35 -11.13 -24.78
CA PHE A 208 -18.81 -12.47 -25.10
C PHE A 208 -18.72 -12.80 -26.59
N GLU A 209 -18.25 -11.87 -27.43
CA GLU A 209 -18.17 -12.02 -28.89
C GLU A 209 -16.72 -12.28 -29.32
N PRO A 210 -16.27 -13.54 -29.49
CA PRO A 210 -14.85 -13.89 -29.53
C PRO A 210 -14.01 -13.16 -30.58
N ASN A 211 -14.64 -12.76 -31.70
CA ASN A 211 -13.99 -12.12 -32.85
C ASN A 211 -14.17 -10.59 -32.87
N HIS A 212 -14.76 -9.99 -31.83
CA HIS A 212 -14.98 -8.55 -31.81
C HIS A 212 -13.64 -7.79 -31.69
N PRO A 213 -13.35 -6.79 -32.55
CA PRO A 213 -12.10 -6.03 -32.51
C PRO A 213 -11.88 -5.30 -31.17
N ASP A 214 -12.97 -5.00 -30.45
CA ASP A 214 -12.94 -4.37 -29.13
C ASP A 214 -12.68 -5.34 -27.96
N ASN A 215 -12.38 -6.62 -28.22
CA ASN A 215 -12.01 -7.60 -27.17
C ASN A 215 -10.54 -7.52 -26.73
N ALA A 216 -9.76 -6.59 -27.27
CA ALA A 216 -8.48 -6.25 -26.67
C ALA A 216 -8.73 -5.38 -25.44
N ARG A 217 -8.00 -5.63 -24.34
CA ARG A 217 -8.13 -4.87 -23.08
C ARG A 217 -8.07 -3.34 -23.27
N ALA A 218 -7.33 -2.86 -24.28
CA ALA A 218 -7.14 -1.45 -24.59
C ALA A 218 -8.29 -0.80 -25.39
N THR A 219 -9.21 -1.59 -25.95
CA THR A 219 -10.28 -1.12 -26.84
C THR A 219 -11.67 -1.19 -26.20
N HIS A 220 -11.81 -1.77 -25.00
CA HIS A 220 -13.07 -1.73 -24.27
C HIS A 220 -13.47 -0.30 -23.82
N PRO A 221 -14.76 0.07 -23.89
CA PRO A 221 -15.24 1.37 -23.44
C PRO A 221 -14.88 1.62 -21.97
N THR A 222 -14.07 2.64 -21.72
CA THR A 222 -13.77 3.16 -20.38
C THR A 222 -15.00 3.84 -19.81
N LEU A 223 -15.42 3.43 -18.63
CA LEU A 223 -16.33 4.24 -17.82
C LEU A 223 -15.51 5.37 -17.19
N ASN A 224 -16.07 6.58 -17.14
CA ASN A 224 -15.44 7.74 -16.47
C ASN A 224 -15.60 7.64 -14.94
N GLU A 225 -15.28 6.48 -14.37
CA GLU A 225 -15.41 6.21 -12.94
C GLU A 225 -14.05 6.31 -12.25
N PRO A 226 -13.97 6.94 -11.05
CA PRO A 226 -12.71 7.12 -10.33
C PRO A 226 -12.23 5.86 -9.61
N THR A 227 -13.07 4.80 -9.53
CA THR A 227 -12.76 3.57 -8.80
C THR A 227 -13.19 2.31 -9.56
N THR A 228 -12.69 1.15 -9.14
CA THR A 228 -13.06 -0.17 -9.70
C THR A 228 -14.44 -0.65 -9.29
N ALA A 229 -14.97 -0.17 -8.17
CA ALA A 229 -16.26 -0.61 -7.67
C ALA A 229 -17.41 -0.05 -8.53
N LEU A 230 -18.53 -0.78 -8.57
CA LEU A 230 -19.78 -0.25 -9.10
C LEU A 230 -20.19 1.04 -8.35
N SER A 231 -20.86 1.95 -9.07
CA SER A 231 -21.52 3.10 -8.44
C SER A 231 -22.55 2.63 -7.40
N GLN A 232 -22.91 3.51 -6.45
CA GLN A 232 -23.87 3.15 -5.40
C GLN A 232 -25.21 2.70 -5.99
N SER A 233 -25.72 3.38 -7.02
CA SER A 233 -26.97 3.00 -7.70
C SER A 233 -26.83 1.64 -8.38
N HIS A 234 -25.80 1.42 -9.20
CA HIS A 234 -25.60 0.14 -9.91
C HIS A 234 -25.40 -1.02 -8.95
N SER A 235 -24.71 -0.82 -7.82
CA SER A 235 -24.55 -1.86 -6.80
C SER A 235 -25.89 -2.29 -6.19
N LEU A 236 -26.80 -1.34 -5.91
CA LEU A 236 -28.14 -1.65 -5.41
C LEU A 236 -29.00 -2.34 -6.48
N MET A 237 -28.89 -1.95 -7.75
CA MET A 237 -29.57 -2.62 -8.86
C MET A 237 -29.14 -4.08 -8.95
N PHE A 238 -27.84 -4.33 -8.88
CA PHE A 238 -27.27 -5.67 -8.94
C PHE A 238 -27.64 -6.53 -7.71
N ILE A 239 -27.66 -5.96 -6.50
CA ILE A 239 -28.18 -6.64 -5.30
C ILE A 239 -29.63 -7.07 -5.49
N MET A 240 -30.47 -6.22 -6.10
CA MET A 240 -31.87 -6.55 -6.37
C MET A 240 -32.02 -7.69 -7.39
N PHE A 241 -31.15 -7.77 -8.38
CA PHE A 241 -31.10 -8.93 -9.28
C PHE A 241 -30.77 -10.22 -8.51
N ILE A 242 -29.77 -10.22 -7.63
CA ILE A 242 -29.43 -11.38 -6.80
C ILE A 242 -30.63 -11.76 -5.90
N ALA A 243 -31.30 -10.78 -5.30
CA ALA A 243 -32.51 -11.01 -4.49
C ALA A 243 -33.65 -11.63 -5.30
N TYR A 244 -33.87 -11.15 -6.52
CA TYR A 244 -34.84 -11.72 -7.44
C TYR A 244 -34.50 -13.18 -7.79
N ALA A 245 -33.24 -13.47 -8.11
CA ALA A 245 -32.77 -14.81 -8.43
C ALA A 245 -32.96 -15.78 -7.25
N LEU A 246 -32.50 -15.40 -6.05
CA LEU A 246 -32.64 -16.23 -4.85
C LEU A 246 -34.10 -16.43 -4.43
N GLY A 247 -34.94 -15.39 -4.60
CA GLY A 247 -36.38 -15.49 -4.37
C GLY A 247 -37.07 -16.44 -5.35
N ARG A 248 -36.70 -16.42 -6.64
CA ARG A 248 -37.19 -17.36 -7.67
C ARG A 248 -36.76 -18.80 -7.38
N MET A 249 -35.55 -18.99 -6.86
CA MET A 249 -35.03 -20.29 -6.43
C MET A 249 -35.77 -20.84 -5.19
N ARG A 250 -36.57 -20.02 -4.51
CA ARG A 250 -37.21 -20.32 -3.22
C ARG A 250 -36.20 -20.71 -2.14
N LEU A 251 -35.04 -20.05 -2.13
CA LEU A 251 -34.07 -20.24 -1.06
C LEU A 251 -34.68 -19.77 0.27
N GLN A 252 -34.49 -20.56 1.32
CA GLN A 252 -35.10 -20.31 2.63
C GLN A 252 -34.74 -18.90 3.15
N ASP A 253 -35.73 -18.21 3.71
CA ASP A 253 -35.60 -16.90 4.35
C ASP A 253 -35.15 -15.73 3.44
N ILE A 254 -35.27 -15.88 2.11
CA ILE A 254 -35.08 -14.77 1.16
C ILE A 254 -36.33 -14.62 0.31
N HIS A 255 -37.01 -13.48 0.49
CA HIS A 255 -38.10 -13.06 -0.37
C HIS A 255 -37.69 -11.82 -1.18
N CYS A 256 -38.29 -11.64 -2.35
CA CYS A 256 -38.16 -10.43 -3.16
C CYS A 256 -39.56 -10.00 -3.61
N SER A 257 -40.19 -9.12 -2.85
CA SER A 257 -41.57 -8.68 -3.09
C SER A 257 -41.66 -7.62 -4.20
N THR A 258 -40.60 -6.82 -4.38
CA THR A 258 -40.54 -5.78 -5.41
C THR A 258 -39.16 -5.83 -6.09
N PRO A 259 -39.04 -6.39 -7.30
CA PRO A 259 -37.74 -6.55 -7.97
C PRO A 259 -37.10 -5.22 -8.41
N TYR A 260 -37.90 -4.15 -8.55
CA TYR A 260 -37.43 -2.82 -8.94
C TYR A 260 -37.97 -1.75 -7.97
N PRO A 261 -37.41 -1.62 -6.76
CA PRO A 261 -37.86 -0.62 -5.80
C PRO A 261 -37.67 0.82 -6.32
N VAL A 262 -38.66 1.67 -6.08
CA VAL A 262 -38.64 3.10 -6.41
C VAL A 262 -39.08 3.90 -5.18
N PRO A 263 -38.27 4.84 -4.66
CA PRO A 263 -36.92 5.22 -5.12
C PRO A 263 -35.86 4.16 -4.81
N LEU A 264 -34.83 4.05 -5.66
CA LEU A 264 -33.70 3.12 -5.47
C LEU A 264 -32.81 3.60 -4.32
N THR A 265 -33.11 3.15 -3.11
CA THR A 265 -32.37 3.47 -1.89
C THR A 265 -32.13 2.20 -1.08
N ARG A 266 -31.09 2.16 -0.24
CA ARG A 266 -30.81 1.01 0.63
C ARG A 266 -32.01 0.64 1.52
N ALA A 267 -32.74 1.65 2.02
CA ALA A 267 -33.95 1.43 2.81
C ALA A 267 -35.09 0.81 1.99
N ALA A 268 -35.27 1.24 0.73
CA ALA A 268 -36.25 0.61 -0.16
C ALA A 268 -35.86 -0.84 -0.50
N VAL A 269 -34.58 -1.11 -0.74
CA VAL A 269 -34.07 -2.48 -0.94
C VAL A 269 -34.38 -3.37 0.28
N LYS A 270 -34.08 -2.91 1.51
CA LYS A 270 -34.42 -3.66 2.74
C LYS A 270 -35.92 -3.91 2.93
N ARG A 271 -36.78 -3.01 2.46
CA ARG A 271 -38.25 -3.23 2.48
C ARG A 271 -38.73 -4.21 1.41
N SER A 272 -38.01 -4.31 0.30
CA SER A 272 -38.36 -5.16 -0.83
C SER A 272 -37.79 -6.58 -0.74
N THR A 273 -36.76 -6.78 0.08
CA THR A 273 -36.12 -8.07 0.28
C THR A 273 -35.33 -8.14 1.59
N ASP A 274 -35.26 -9.34 2.18
CA ASP A 274 -34.44 -9.61 3.37
C ASP A 274 -32.94 -9.84 3.04
N ILE A 275 -32.49 -9.69 1.79
CA ILE A 275 -31.13 -10.08 1.38
C ILE A 275 -30.02 -9.32 2.14
N LEU A 276 -30.29 -8.12 2.62
CA LEU A 276 -29.36 -7.28 3.40
C LEU A 276 -29.57 -7.37 4.93
N GLY A 277 -30.38 -8.32 5.39
CA GLY A 277 -30.76 -8.46 6.81
C GLY A 277 -31.97 -7.61 7.20
N ARG A 278 -32.59 -7.96 8.33
CA ARG A 278 -33.78 -7.26 8.86
C ARG A 278 -33.40 -5.91 9.51
N ASP A 279 -34.40 -5.13 9.92
CA ASP A 279 -34.17 -3.89 10.66
C ASP A 279 -33.44 -4.18 11.98
N GLY A 280 -32.27 -3.58 12.17
CA GLY A 280 -31.35 -3.85 13.29
C GLY A 280 -30.19 -4.80 12.96
N GLU A 281 -30.28 -5.59 11.90
CA GLU A 281 -29.18 -6.41 11.38
C GLU A 281 -28.42 -5.63 10.30
N ASN A 282 -27.14 -5.38 10.55
CA ASN A 282 -26.27 -4.67 9.62
C ASN A 282 -25.44 -5.60 8.73
N HIS A 283 -25.43 -6.91 9.01
CA HIS A 283 -24.57 -7.87 8.32
C HIS A 283 -25.23 -9.26 8.24
N ARG A 284 -25.90 -9.56 7.13
CA ARG A 284 -26.45 -10.89 6.83
C ARG A 284 -25.50 -11.65 5.91
N ARG A 285 -25.18 -12.89 6.28
CA ARG A 285 -24.42 -13.84 5.44
C ARG A 285 -25.36 -14.90 4.90
N ILE A 286 -25.27 -15.19 3.60
CA ILE A 286 -26.11 -16.20 2.94
C ILE A 286 -25.21 -17.36 2.52
N ILE A 287 -25.47 -18.55 3.05
CA ILE A 287 -24.67 -19.74 2.76
C ILE A 287 -25.36 -20.52 1.65
N LEU A 288 -24.64 -20.75 0.54
CA LEU A 288 -25.10 -21.54 -0.59
C LEU A 288 -24.28 -22.82 -0.69
N ARG A 289 -24.97 -23.95 -0.77
CA ARG A 289 -24.35 -25.24 -1.14
C ARG A 289 -24.12 -25.29 -2.65
N LEU A 290 -23.37 -26.29 -3.12
CA LEU A 290 -23.00 -26.41 -4.53
C LEU A 290 -24.22 -26.41 -5.47
N GLU A 291 -25.28 -27.14 -5.11
CA GLU A 291 -26.51 -27.19 -5.89
C GLU A 291 -27.23 -25.83 -5.95
N ASP A 292 -27.34 -25.14 -4.82
CA ASP A 292 -27.95 -23.80 -4.77
C ASP A 292 -27.13 -22.78 -5.56
N PHE A 293 -25.79 -22.85 -5.49
CA PHE A 293 -24.92 -21.95 -6.25
C PHE A 293 -24.98 -22.22 -7.76
N ARG A 294 -25.15 -23.49 -8.19
CA ARG A 294 -25.44 -23.80 -9.59
C ARG A 294 -26.76 -23.21 -10.06
N ARG A 295 -27.82 -23.38 -9.28
CA ARG A 295 -29.13 -22.78 -9.58
C ARG A 295 -29.03 -21.25 -9.65
N LEU A 296 -28.21 -20.63 -8.80
CA LEU A 296 -27.92 -19.20 -8.88
C LEU A 296 -27.16 -18.85 -10.17
N HIS A 297 -26.14 -19.63 -10.55
CA HIS A 297 -25.45 -19.48 -11.83
C HIS A 297 -26.42 -19.57 -13.02
N ASP A 298 -27.32 -20.54 -13.04
CA ASP A 298 -28.32 -20.70 -14.11
C ASP A 298 -29.24 -19.47 -14.21
N MET A 299 -29.61 -18.88 -13.06
CA MET A 299 -30.37 -17.62 -13.01
C MET A 299 -29.58 -16.43 -13.55
N PHE A 300 -28.25 -16.41 -13.36
CA PHE A 300 -27.38 -15.41 -13.98
C PHE A 300 -27.30 -15.58 -15.50
N ASP A 301 -27.10 -16.81 -15.98
CA ASP A 301 -26.94 -17.11 -17.40
C ASP A 301 -28.25 -16.87 -18.18
N THR A 302 -29.37 -17.37 -17.68
CA THR A 302 -30.66 -17.31 -18.39
C THR A 302 -31.55 -16.15 -17.98
N GLY A 303 -31.49 -15.71 -16.72
CA GLY A 303 -32.46 -14.77 -16.14
C GLY A 303 -32.06 -13.31 -16.15
N TRP A 304 -30.79 -12.97 -16.38
CA TRP A 304 -30.31 -11.57 -16.37
C TRP A 304 -30.97 -10.73 -17.47
N ASN A 305 -30.95 -11.21 -18.72
CA ASN A 305 -31.49 -10.46 -19.85
C ASN A 305 -32.98 -10.18 -19.67
N ASP A 306 -33.77 -11.21 -19.33
CA ASP A 306 -35.20 -11.07 -19.04
C ASP A 306 -35.46 -10.06 -17.91
N TRP A 307 -34.65 -10.10 -16.83
CA TRP A 307 -34.80 -9.17 -15.72
C TRP A 307 -34.40 -7.73 -16.11
N VAL A 308 -33.38 -7.55 -16.94
CA VAL A 308 -33.04 -6.22 -17.48
C VAL A 308 -34.16 -5.74 -18.40
N ASP A 309 -34.69 -6.58 -19.27
CA ASP A 309 -35.74 -6.20 -20.23
C ASP A 309 -37.03 -5.75 -19.53
N LEU A 310 -37.39 -6.40 -18.42
CA LEU A 310 -38.53 -6.02 -17.59
C LEU A 310 -38.28 -4.80 -16.67
N ALA A 311 -37.05 -4.31 -16.58
CA ALA A 311 -36.73 -3.18 -15.69
C ALA A 311 -37.42 -1.88 -16.17
N PRO A 312 -37.93 -1.05 -15.23
CA PRO A 312 -38.51 0.26 -15.55
C PRO A 312 -37.52 1.18 -16.30
N LEU A 313 -38.02 2.13 -17.10
CA LEU A 313 -37.18 3.05 -17.89
C LEU A 313 -36.11 3.77 -17.05
N GLN A 314 -36.47 4.21 -15.84
CA GLN A 314 -35.55 4.86 -14.88
C GLN A 314 -34.35 3.99 -14.44
N TRP A 315 -34.42 2.66 -14.58
CA TRP A 315 -33.28 1.76 -14.31
C TRP A 315 -32.39 1.58 -15.55
N LYS A 316 -32.81 2.07 -16.72
CA LYS A 316 -32.11 1.96 -18.00
C LYS A 316 -31.60 3.31 -18.54
N GLU A 317 -31.84 4.42 -17.83
CA GLU A 317 -31.56 5.79 -18.32
C GLU A 317 -30.10 6.01 -18.74
N ASP A 318 -29.14 5.39 -18.05
CA ASP A 318 -27.71 5.48 -18.33
C ASP A 318 -27.18 4.38 -19.27
N ASN A 319 -28.06 3.48 -19.75
CA ASN A 319 -27.76 2.30 -20.55
C ASN A 319 -26.76 1.31 -19.90
N PHE A 320 -26.42 1.44 -18.62
CA PHE A 320 -25.43 0.59 -17.98
C PHE A 320 -25.88 -0.88 -17.94
N LEU A 321 -27.11 -1.15 -17.46
CA LEU A 321 -27.64 -2.52 -17.41
C LEU A 321 -27.89 -3.12 -18.80
N VAL A 322 -28.19 -2.27 -19.79
CA VAL A 322 -28.48 -2.71 -21.16
C VAL A 322 -27.20 -3.14 -21.87
N ASN A 323 -26.11 -2.38 -21.71
CA ASN A 323 -24.86 -2.60 -22.43
C ASN A 323 -23.92 -3.59 -21.76
N ASN A 324 -24.19 -3.99 -20.51
CA ASN A 324 -23.32 -4.85 -19.73
C ASN A 324 -24.01 -6.11 -19.23
N ALA A 325 -23.25 -7.18 -19.04
CA ALA A 325 -23.73 -8.44 -18.50
C ALA A 325 -22.74 -9.00 -17.45
N PRO A 326 -23.25 -9.77 -16.47
CA PRO A 326 -22.45 -10.24 -15.34
C PRO A 326 -21.58 -11.44 -15.70
N VAL A 327 -20.29 -11.35 -15.36
CA VAL A 327 -19.34 -12.46 -15.42
C VAL A 327 -18.68 -12.70 -14.07
N GLY A 328 -18.63 -13.97 -13.65
CA GLY A 328 -17.97 -14.38 -12.43
C GLY A 328 -16.46 -14.20 -12.51
N VAL A 329 -15.88 -13.67 -11.43
CA VAL A 329 -14.44 -13.55 -11.24
C VAL A 329 -14.10 -14.08 -9.87
N THR A 330 -13.09 -14.93 -9.76
CA THR A 330 -12.56 -15.33 -8.45
C THR A 330 -11.09 -15.02 -8.33
N ILE A 331 -10.66 -14.81 -7.09
CA ILE A 331 -9.25 -14.61 -6.76
C ILE A 331 -8.91 -15.28 -5.43
N ARG A 332 -7.76 -15.96 -5.39
CA ARG A 332 -7.23 -16.62 -4.21
C ARG A 332 -5.74 -16.33 -4.06
N TYR A 333 -5.32 -16.07 -2.83
CA TYR A 333 -3.94 -15.75 -2.47
C TYR A 333 -3.40 -16.71 -1.42
N GLY A 334 -2.07 -16.75 -1.30
CA GLY A 334 -1.36 -17.34 -0.17
C GLY A 334 -1.61 -18.82 0.00
N GLN A 335 -1.91 -19.54 -1.10
CA GLN A 335 -2.21 -20.96 -1.00
C GLN A 335 -1.01 -21.71 -0.44
N ASN A 336 0.22 -21.28 -0.78
CA ASN A 336 1.49 -21.93 -0.41
C ASN A 336 1.38 -23.46 -0.55
N GLN A 337 0.61 -23.91 -1.52
CA GLN A 337 0.32 -25.32 -1.74
C GLN A 337 1.48 -25.88 -2.55
N PRO A 338 2.22 -26.88 -2.02
CA PRO A 338 3.29 -27.50 -2.78
C PRO A 338 2.78 -28.09 -4.09
N LEU A 339 3.54 -27.91 -5.16
CA LEU A 339 3.30 -28.49 -6.48
C LEU A 339 4.41 -29.47 -6.85
N ILE A 340 4.08 -30.41 -7.73
CA ILE A 340 4.98 -31.47 -8.23
C ILE A 340 5.55 -32.28 -7.06
N ASN A 341 4.68 -32.68 -6.14
CA ASN A 341 5.09 -33.66 -5.15
C ASN A 341 5.17 -35.03 -5.84
N ASN A 342 6.36 -35.59 -5.95
CA ASN A 342 6.61 -36.90 -6.60
C ASN A 342 5.70 -38.03 -6.08
N ARG A 343 5.12 -37.93 -4.88
CA ARG A 343 4.21 -38.93 -4.30
C ARG A 343 2.73 -38.70 -4.63
N ALA A 344 2.39 -37.56 -5.23
CA ALA A 344 1.01 -37.11 -5.40
C ALA A 344 0.71 -36.50 -6.79
N LEU A 345 1.57 -36.72 -7.79
CA LEU A 345 1.41 -36.15 -9.13
C LEU A 345 0.04 -36.44 -9.74
N ASP A 346 -0.41 -37.70 -9.68
CA ASP A 346 -1.72 -38.10 -10.21
C ASP A 346 -2.88 -37.44 -9.46
N VAL A 347 -2.73 -37.27 -8.14
CA VAL A 347 -3.74 -36.62 -7.29
C VAL A 347 -3.79 -35.12 -7.57
N GLU A 348 -2.65 -34.46 -7.72
CA GLU A 348 -2.56 -33.07 -8.13
C GLU A 348 -3.23 -32.87 -9.49
N ARG A 349 -2.86 -33.68 -10.49
CA ARG A 349 -3.46 -33.67 -11.83
C ARG A 349 -4.99 -33.82 -11.79
N GLN A 350 -5.50 -34.76 -11.00
CA GLN A 350 -6.93 -34.96 -10.82
C GLN A 350 -7.61 -33.77 -10.11
N ASN A 351 -6.95 -33.17 -9.12
CA ASN A 351 -7.45 -31.98 -8.44
C ASN A 351 -7.57 -30.79 -9.39
N TRP A 352 -6.59 -30.59 -10.27
CA TRP A 352 -6.66 -29.57 -11.32
C TRP A 352 -7.84 -29.82 -12.27
N ASP A 353 -8.06 -31.06 -12.73
CA ASP A 353 -9.21 -31.36 -13.58
C ASP A 353 -10.56 -31.14 -12.87
N ASN A 354 -10.61 -31.36 -11.56
CA ASN A 354 -11.80 -31.17 -10.75
C ASN A 354 -12.04 -29.72 -10.34
N ASP A 355 -11.00 -28.88 -10.30
CA ASP A 355 -11.04 -27.54 -9.71
C ASP A 355 -12.05 -26.64 -10.43
N ARG A 356 -11.97 -26.53 -11.76
CA ARG A 356 -12.86 -25.71 -12.59
C ARG A 356 -13.19 -26.41 -13.90
N ASN A 357 -14.34 -26.07 -14.48
CA ASN A 357 -14.57 -26.42 -15.88
C ASN A 357 -13.88 -25.39 -16.79
N TYR A 358 -12.62 -25.67 -17.16
CA TYR A 358 -11.79 -24.76 -17.95
C TYR A 358 -12.36 -24.45 -19.34
N SER A 359 -13.31 -25.23 -19.88
CA SER A 359 -14.01 -24.86 -21.12
C SER A 359 -14.87 -23.60 -20.99
N TYR A 360 -15.23 -23.20 -19.76
CA TYR A 360 -16.01 -22.00 -19.46
C TYR A 360 -15.19 -20.90 -18.77
N ILE A 361 -13.86 -21.03 -18.79
CA ILE A 361 -12.94 -20.02 -18.31
C ILE A 361 -12.37 -19.28 -19.51
N ARG A 362 -12.43 -17.94 -19.49
CA ARG A 362 -11.81 -17.11 -20.52
C ARG A 362 -10.32 -16.98 -20.26
N GLN A 363 -9.98 -16.59 -19.05
CA GLN A 363 -8.62 -16.28 -18.65
C GLN A 363 -8.34 -16.87 -17.27
N PHE A 364 -7.16 -17.44 -17.15
CA PHE A 364 -6.60 -17.94 -15.91
C PHE A 364 -5.25 -17.25 -15.66
N THR A 365 -5.17 -16.48 -14.59
CA THR A 365 -3.94 -15.82 -14.16
C THR A 365 -3.41 -16.52 -12.91
N PHE A 366 -2.13 -16.87 -12.88
CA PHE A 366 -1.55 -17.62 -11.77
C PHE A 366 -0.11 -17.23 -11.48
N SER A 367 0.30 -17.35 -10.21
CA SER A 367 1.68 -17.09 -9.78
C SER A 367 2.32 -18.36 -9.25
N LEU A 368 3.44 -18.74 -9.86
CA LEU A 368 4.25 -19.88 -9.45
C LEU A 368 5.46 -19.36 -8.67
N ALA A 369 5.60 -19.82 -7.44
CA ALA A 369 6.75 -19.52 -6.61
C ALA A 369 7.69 -20.72 -6.50
N THR A 370 8.98 -20.48 -6.70
CA THR A 370 10.03 -21.49 -6.56
C THR A 370 11.03 -21.01 -5.53
N HIS A 371 11.30 -21.87 -4.55
CA HIS A 371 12.38 -21.61 -3.60
C HIS A 371 13.71 -22.02 -4.22
N MET A 372 14.70 -21.14 -4.06
CA MET A 372 16.08 -21.40 -4.41
C MET A 372 16.93 -21.26 -3.15
N SER A 373 17.53 -22.37 -2.77
CA SER A 373 18.43 -22.47 -1.63
C SER A 373 19.77 -23.03 -2.10
N TYR A 374 20.79 -22.97 -1.24
CA TYR A 374 22.11 -23.53 -1.55
C TYR A 374 22.51 -24.51 -0.48
N LEU A 375 23.24 -25.55 -0.87
CA LEU A 375 23.82 -26.52 0.04
C LEU A 375 25.34 -26.37 0.01
N ASP A 376 25.94 -26.27 1.19
CA ASP A 376 27.38 -26.44 1.38
C ASP A 376 27.63 -27.90 1.74
N VAL A 377 28.10 -28.68 0.76
CA VAL A 377 28.19 -30.14 0.81
C VAL A 377 29.54 -30.57 1.38
N ARG A 378 29.49 -31.37 2.44
CA ARG A 378 30.68 -31.94 3.08
C ARG A 378 31.01 -33.33 2.55
N GLU A 379 29.98 -34.08 2.15
CA GLU A 379 30.12 -35.45 1.67
C GLU A 379 29.20 -35.69 0.48
N TRP A 380 29.76 -36.27 -0.57
CA TRP A 380 29.09 -36.67 -1.79
C TRP A 380 28.96 -38.19 -1.85
N ARG A 381 27.85 -38.67 -2.41
CA ARG A 381 27.67 -40.05 -2.85
C ARG A 381 27.53 -40.08 -4.36
N ASP A 382 28.31 -40.93 -4.99
CA ASP A 382 28.20 -41.19 -6.43
C ASP A 382 26.89 -41.91 -6.72
N VAL A 383 26.15 -41.42 -7.71
CA VAL A 383 24.92 -42.08 -8.17
C VAL A 383 25.34 -43.19 -9.12
N HIS A 384 24.98 -44.45 -8.90
CA HIS A 384 25.39 -45.52 -9.81
C HIS A 384 24.72 -45.43 -11.19
N ASN A 385 25.45 -45.81 -12.25
CA ASN A 385 24.97 -45.70 -13.64
C ASN A 385 23.67 -46.48 -13.91
N HIS A 386 23.49 -47.67 -13.29
CA HIS A 386 22.27 -48.50 -13.42
C HIS A 386 21.03 -47.93 -12.70
N GLN A 387 21.18 -46.88 -11.89
CA GLN A 387 20.05 -46.19 -11.25
C GLN A 387 19.57 -44.98 -12.07
N ARG A 388 20.19 -44.76 -13.23
CA ARG A 388 19.88 -43.67 -14.17
C ARG A 388 19.22 -44.30 -15.38
N HIS A 389 18.13 -43.69 -15.87
CA HIS A 389 17.32 -44.09 -17.03
C HIS A 389 18.11 -44.95 -18.02
N GLU A 390 17.97 -46.29 -17.93
CA GLU A 390 18.82 -47.27 -18.63
C GLU A 390 18.69 -47.20 -20.17
N ASP A 391 17.74 -46.39 -20.69
CA ASP A 391 17.42 -46.25 -22.11
C ASP A 391 17.66 -44.83 -22.68
N ASP A 392 18.11 -43.86 -21.88
CA ASP A 392 18.24 -42.46 -22.34
C ASP A 392 19.63 -42.16 -22.94
N ILE A 393 19.67 -41.54 -24.12
CA ILE A 393 20.89 -40.99 -24.72
C ILE A 393 21.33 -39.75 -23.93
N LEU A 394 22.59 -39.73 -23.49
CA LEU A 394 23.19 -38.63 -22.73
C LEU A 394 24.16 -37.82 -23.59
N TYR A 395 24.23 -36.52 -23.30
CA TYR A 395 25.05 -35.54 -24.02
C TYR A 395 26.04 -34.82 -23.09
N ASP A 396 27.16 -34.37 -23.63
CA ASP A 396 28.16 -33.54 -22.93
C ASP A 396 27.69 -32.10 -22.67
N LYS A 397 26.71 -31.63 -23.46
CA LYS A 397 26.17 -30.27 -23.42
C LYS A 397 24.65 -30.26 -23.51
N SER A 398 24.06 -29.17 -23.04
CA SER A 398 22.62 -28.92 -23.10
C SER A 398 22.12 -28.76 -24.54
N ASN A 399 20.82 -28.95 -24.76
CA ASN A 399 20.16 -28.93 -26.07
C ASN A 399 20.22 -27.58 -26.82
N ASN A 400 20.61 -26.51 -26.15
CA ASN A 400 20.82 -25.19 -26.74
C ASN A 400 22.23 -25.03 -27.35
N ASP A 401 23.13 -26.00 -27.15
CA ASP A 401 24.44 -26.01 -27.80
C ASP A 401 24.42 -26.94 -29.02
N PRO A 402 24.59 -26.41 -30.25
CA PRO A 402 24.58 -27.22 -31.47
C PRO A 402 25.80 -28.15 -31.58
N THR A 403 26.82 -27.95 -30.75
CA THR A 403 28.05 -28.78 -30.71
C THR A 403 27.98 -29.89 -29.67
N ARG A 404 26.80 -30.17 -29.10
CA ARG A 404 26.60 -31.29 -28.17
C ARG A 404 26.90 -32.62 -28.85
N ALA A 405 27.55 -33.53 -28.14
CA ALA A 405 27.87 -34.87 -28.58
C ALA A 405 27.38 -35.91 -27.56
N GLU A 406 27.04 -37.10 -28.05
CA GLU A 406 26.66 -38.22 -27.19
C GLU A 406 27.85 -38.68 -26.36
N VAL A 407 27.60 -39.05 -25.09
CA VAL A 407 28.65 -39.47 -24.15
C VAL A 407 28.36 -40.84 -23.55
N ASN A 408 29.40 -41.66 -23.45
CA ASN A 408 29.39 -42.87 -22.66
C ASN A 408 29.85 -42.56 -21.22
N LEU A 409 29.01 -42.85 -20.22
CA LEU A 409 29.32 -42.60 -18.82
C LEU A 409 30.47 -43.45 -18.27
N GLU A 410 30.78 -44.59 -18.88
CA GLU A 410 31.90 -45.45 -18.47
C GLU A 410 33.26 -44.82 -18.83
N ASP A 411 33.31 -44.08 -19.94
CA ASP A 411 34.52 -43.46 -20.47
C ASP A 411 34.74 -42.03 -19.94
N LEU A 412 33.70 -41.41 -19.38
CA LEU A 412 33.72 -40.03 -18.93
C LEU A 412 34.08 -39.94 -17.43
N PRO A 413 35.17 -39.24 -17.05
CA PRO A 413 35.54 -39.08 -15.64
C PRO A 413 34.41 -38.41 -14.85
N LEU A 414 34.25 -38.78 -13.58
CA LEU A 414 33.21 -38.20 -12.73
C LEU A 414 33.48 -36.73 -12.41
N LEU A 415 34.75 -36.41 -12.13
CA LEU A 415 35.23 -35.10 -11.74
C LEU A 415 36.27 -34.58 -12.73
N ASP A 416 36.33 -33.26 -12.90
CA ASP A 416 37.43 -32.60 -13.57
C ASP A 416 38.63 -32.37 -12.62
N GLU A 417 39.69 -31.74 -13.14
CA GLU A 417 40.93 -31.45 -12.40
C GLU A 417 40.72 -30.50 -11.20
N GLU A 418 39.67 -29.69 -11.23
CA GLU A 418 39.32 -28.73 -10.17
C GLU A 418 38.33 -29.32 -9.15
N GLY A 419 37.90 -30.57 -9.36
CA GLY A 419 37.01 -31.30 -8.46
C GLY A 419 35.52 -31.03 -8.69
N PHE A 420 35.15 -30.34 -9.78
CA PHE A 420 33.76 -30.20 -10.18
C PHE A 420 33.27 -31.47 -10.86
N GLU A 421 31.97 -31.71 -10.75
CA GLU A 421 31.32 -32.79 -11.48
C GLU A 421 31.30 -32.49 -12.98
N VAL A 422 31.77 -33.44 -13.78
CA VAL A 422 31.64 -33.36 -15.24
C VAL A 422 30.16 -33.57 -15.58
N ASN A 423 29.51 -32.47 -15.98
CA ASN A 423 28.09 -32.43 -16.27
C ASN A 423 27.73 -33.30 -17.48
N VAL A 424 26.56 -33.93 -17.41
CA VAL A 424 25.93 -34.63 -18.54
C VAL A 424 24.45 -34.24 -18.61
N TYR A 425 23.87 -34.31 -19.80
CA TYR A 425 22.54 -33.79 -20.09
C TYR A 425 21.69 -34.84 -20.80
N ASN A 426 20.38 -34.84 -20.55
CA ASN A 426 19.45 -35.66 -21.32
C ASN A 426 19.12 -35.01 -22.68
N GLU A 427 18.32 -35.68 -23.51
CA GLU A 427 17.91 -35.18 -24.82
C GLU A 427 17.25 -33.79 -24.75
N GLU A 428 16.44 -33.55 -23.71
CA GLU A 428 15.76 -32.29 -23.45
C GLU A 428 16.66 -31.18 -22.89
N GLY A 429 17.96 -31.44 -22.68
CA GLY A 429 18.94 -30.46 -22.19
C GLY A 429 18.99 -30.29 -20.67
N PHE A 430 18.25 -31.09 -19.90
CA PHE A 430 18.32 -31.07 -18.44
C PHE A 430 19.58 -31.79 -17.95
N ARG A 431 20.25 -31.20 -16.96
CA ARG A 431 21.39 -31.83 -16.31
C ARG A 431 20.96 -33.09 -15.57
N VAL A 432 21.65 -34.19 -15.82
CA VAL A 432 21.49 -35.45 -15.08
C VAL A 432 22.57 -35.50 -13.99
N PRO A 433 22.21 -35.39 -12.70
CA PRO A 433 23.18 -35.33 -11.62
C PRO A 433 23.93 -36.65 -11.48
N ARG A 434 25.26 -36.58 -11.40
CA ARG A 434 26.13 -37.75 -11.21
C ARG A 434 26.52 -38.00 -9.75
N ARG A 435 26.37 -36.99 -8.90
CA ARG A 435 26.55 -37.09 -7.44
C ARG A 435 25.32 -36.59 -6.70
N ALA A 436 25.10 -37.11 -5.50
CA ALA A 436 24.06 -36.68 -4.58
C ALA A 436 24.68 -36.26 -3.24
N PRO A 437 24.21 -35.17 -2.62
CA PRO A 437 24.72 -34.72 -1.33
C PRO A 437 24.27 -35.66 -0.20
N VAL A 438 25.20 -36.06 0.68
CA VAL A 438 24.94 -36.92 1.85
C VAL A 438 24.92 -36.11 3.13
N GLN A 439 26.00 -35.37 3.38
CA GLN A 439 26.12 -34.47 4.52
C GLN A 439 26.30 -33.05 4.02
N PHE A 440 25.43 -32.14 4.43
CA PHE A 440 25.43 -30.76 3.95
C PHE A 440 24.84 -29.79 4.99
N SER A 441 25.12 -28.50 4.79
CA SER A 441 24.49 -27.41 5.55
C SER A 441 23.67 -26.52 4.61
N ALA A 442 22.44 -26.19 5.01
CA ALA A 442 21.58 -25.29 4.24
C ALA A 442 22.07 -23.84 4.37
N CYS A 443 22.37 -23.23 3.23
CA CYS A 443 22.86 -21.88 3.10
C CYS A 443 21.74 -20.92 2.70
N GLY A 444 21.85 -19.67 3.15
CA GLY A 444 20.95 -18.60 2.74
C GLY A 444 21.40 -17.96 1.43
N ALA A 445 20.47 -17.30 0.74
CA ALA A 445 20.79 -16.55 -0.48
C ALA A 445 20.14 -15.16 -0.49
N LEU A 446 20.84 -14.19 -1.08
CA LEU A 446 20.31 -12.89 -1.49
C LEU A 446 20.74 -12.59 -2.93
N LEU A 447 19.95 -11.80 -3.66
CA LEU A 447 20.33 -11.33 -4.98
C LEU A 447 21.41 -10.26 -4.88
N ASN A 448 22.41 -10.36 -5.75
CA ASN A 448 23.32 -9.27 -6.07
C ASN A 448 22.63 -8.29 -7.02
N LEU A 449 22.21 -7.16 -6.47
CA LEU A 449 21.49 -6.11 -7.20
C LEU A 449 22.36 -5.46 -8.30
N HIS A 450 23.69 -5.57 -8.21
CA HIS A 450 24.58 -5.01 -9.23
C HIS A 450 24.59 -5.82 -10.53
N SER A 451 24.39 -7.14 -10.44
CA SER A 451 24.37 -8.05 -11.60
C SER A 451 22.97 -8.49 -12.00
N VAL A 452 21.93 -8.15 -11.22
CA VAL A 452 20.55 -8.64 -11.46
C VAL A 452 19.98 -8.18 -12.80
N HIS A 453 20.48 -7.09 -13.37
CA HIS A 453 20.08 -6.60 -14.68
C HIS A 453 20.34 -7.62 -15.80
N GLU A 454 21.32 -8.52 -15.62
CA GLU A 454 21.61 -9.63 -16.55
C GLU A 454 20.40 -10.56 -16.77
N LEU A 455 19.55 -10.74 -15.75
CA LEU A 455 18.35 -11.58 -15.84
C LEU A 455 17.24 -10.99 -16.72
N PHE A 456 17.33 -9.70 -17.06
CA PHE A 456 16.30 -8.95 -17.79
C PHE A 456 16.82 -8.31 -19.09
N ARG A 457 18.03 -8.66 -19.53
CA ARG A 457 18.57 -8.22 -20.83
C ARG A 457 17.70 -8.74 -21.99
N SER A 458 17.51 -7.92 -23.02
CA SER A 458 17.03 -8.36 -24.33
C SER A 458 18.20 -8.84 -25.20
N GLU A 459 17.89 -9.51 -26.30
CA GLU A 459 18.86 -9.67 -27.39
C GLU A 459 19.35 -8.29 -27.84
N ASP A 460 20.60 -8.21 -28.27
CA ASP A 460 21.18 -7.00 -28.84
C ASP A 460 20.35 -6.57 -30.05
N ASP A 461 20.05 -5.27 -30.15
CA ASP A 461 19.45 -4.75 -31.37
C ASP A 461 20.40 -4.97 -32.57
N ALA A 462 19.92 -4.71 -33.79
CA ALA A 462 20.73 -4.81 -35.00
C ALA A 462 21.98 -3.89 -35.01
N HIS A 463 22.18 -3.09 -33.96
CA HIS A 463 23.28 -2.16 -33.79
C HIS A 463 24.18 -2.55 -32.59
N GLY A 464 23.96 -3.71 -31.98
CA GLY A 464 24.76 -4.23 -30.87
C GLY A 464 24.43 -3.60 -29.51
N ASN A 465 23.32 -2.88 -29.37
CA ASN A 465 22.89 -2.32 -28.10
C ASN A 465 21.96 -3.31 -27.38
N ALA A 466 22.42 -3.86 -26.26
CA ALA A 466 21.55 -4.54 -25.31
C ALA A 466 20.62 -3.51 -24.65
N HIS A 467 19.31 -3.68 -24.80
CA HIS A 467 18.32 -2.96 -24.02
C HIS A 467 17.73 -3.88 -22.94
N ASN A 468 17.40 -3.35 -21.76
CA ASN A 468 16.63 -4.14 -20.80
C ASN A 468 15.21 -4.29 -21.35
N ARG A 469 14.77 -5.55 -21.53
CA ARG A 469 13.47 -5.84 -22.14
C ARG A 469 12.31 -5.39 -21.25
N ALA A 470 12.54 -5.26 -19.95
CA ALA A 470 11.56 -4.80 -18.98
C ALA A 470 12.20 -4.00 -17.83
N PRO A 471 11.57 -2.90 -17.38
CA PRO A 471 12.01 -2.20 -16.18
C PRO A 471 11.79 -3.08 -14.95
N PHE A 472 12.75 -3.03 -14.02
CA PHE A 472 12.63 -3.63 -12.70
C PHE A 472 13.05 -2.63 -11.62
N ASP A 473 12.44 -2.78 -10.45
CA ASP A 473 12.71 -2.04 -9.24
C ASP A 473 13.54 -2.91 -8.29
N ILE A 474 14.53 -2.32 -7.63
CA ILE A 474 15.40 -2.99 -6.66
C ILE A 474 15.07 -2.56 -5.24
N TYR A 475 15.21 -3.47 -4.28
CA TYR A 475 14.89 -3.25 -2.87
C TYR A 475 16.04 -3.75 -1.99
N PRO A 476 17.05 -2.91 -1.70
CA PRO A 476 18.18 -3.29 -0.87
C PRO A 476 17.76 -3.65 0.56
N LEU A 477 18.40 -4.66 1.13
CA LEU A 477 18.10 -5.14 2.49
C LEU A 477 19.29 -4.96 3.43
N ALA A 478 18.97 -4.84 4.71
CA ALA A 478 19.89 -4.77 5.84
C ALA A 478 21.08 -3.82 5.62
N CYS A 479 20.80 -2.63 5.10
CA CYS A 479 21.80 -1.59 4.83
C CYS A 479 22.95 -2.02 3.87
N THR A 480 22.78 -3.09 3.08
CA THR A 480 23.86 -3.62 2.23
C THR A 480 24.10 -2.83 0.94
N LYS A 481 23.13 -2.00 0.52
CA LYS A 481 23.03 -1.31 -0.79
C LYS A 481 22.94 -2.24 -2.01
N THR A 482 23.73 -3.32 -2.02
CA THR A 482 24.01 -4.17 -3.17
C THR A 482 23.31 -5.53 -3.09
N LEU A 483 22.73 -5.88 -1.95
CA LEU A 483 22.02 -7.15 -1.77
C LEU A 483 20.56 -6.90 -1.42
N GLY A 484 19.63 -7.67 -2.00
CA GLY A 484 18.23 -7.50 -1.63
C GLY A 484 17.24 -8.24 -2.51
N ASN A 485 16.06 -7.63 -2.64
CA ASN A 485 14.92 -8.13 -3.40
C ASN A 485 14.74 -7.34 -4.70
N ILE A 486 13.93 -7.87 -5.62
CA ILE A 486 13.52 -7.17 -6.85
C ILE A 486 12.04 -7.37 -7.15
N GLN A 487 11.50 -6.48 -7.98
CA GLN A 487 10.20 -6.65 -8.63
C GLN A 487 10.27 -6.12 -10.05
N SER A 488 9.70 -6.85 -11.00
CA SER A 488 9.70 -6.52 -12.42
C SER A 488 8.32 -6.73 -13.03
N ARG A 489 7.91 -5.83 -13.92
CA ARG A 489 6.65 -5.98 -14.68
C ARG A 489 6.75 -6.98 -15.85
N SER A 490 7.69 -7.91 -15.75
CA SER A 490 7.96 -8.98 -16.70
C SER A 490 8.56 -10.17 -15.97
N ILE A 491 8.56 -11.33 -16.60
CA ILE A 491 9.35 -12.48 -16.15
C ILE A 491 10.82 -12.33 -16.55
N ILE A 492 11.69 -13.11 -15.91
CA ILE A 492 13.11 -13.25 -16.25
C ILE A 492 13.26 -13.67 -17.72
N SER A 493 14.14 -13.00 -18.47
CA SER A 493 14.28 -13.18 -19.93
C SER A 493 14.58 -14.64 -20.32
N ASN A 494 15.33 -15.37 -19.49
CA ASN A 494 15.69 -16.76 -19.73
C ASN A 494 14.49 -17.74 -19.73
N PHE A 495 13.34 -17.34 -19.19
CA PHE A 495 12.11 -18.14 -19.30
C PHE A 495 11.41 -18.00 -20.65
N LEU A 496 11.69 -16.95 -21.42
CA LEU A 496 10.95 -16.65 -22.65
C LEU A 496 11.02 -17.77 -23.69
N PRO A 497 12.17 -18.41 -23.99
CA PRO A 497 12.21 -19.53 -24.93
C PRO A 497 11.34 -20.71 -24.50
N HIS A 498 11.32 -21.02 -23.19
CA HIS A 498 10.46 -22.07 -22.63
C HIS A 498 8.99 -21.70 -22.71
N LEU A 499 8.65 -20.44 -22.42
CA LEU A 499 7.30 -19.90 -22.54
C LEU A 499 6.80 -19.99 -23.98
N THR A 500 7.60 -19.58 -24.96
CA THR A 500 7.28 -19.66 -26.39
C THR A 500 7.06 -21.09 -26.85
N ARG A 501 7.88 -22.05 -26.38
CA ARG A 501 7.68 -23.47 -26.69
C ARG A 501 6.36 -24.00 -26.15
N ILE A 502 6.03 -23.69 -24.89
CA ILE A 502 4.75 -24.08 -24.27
C ILE A 502 3.61 -23.43 -25.05
N ASP A 503 3.66 -22.13 -25.27
CA ASP A 503 2.66 -21.36 -25.99
C ASP A 503 2.37 -21.94 -27.39
N ASN A 504 3.41 -22.23 -28.18
CA ASN A 504 3.27 -22.85 -29.50
C ASN A 504 2.58 -24.23 -29.43
N SER A 505 2.84 -25.02 -28.39
CA SER A 505 2.20 -26.33 -28.21
C SER A 505 0.70 -26.23 -27.85
N LEU A 506 0.25 -25.09 -27.32
CA LEU A 506 -1.15 -24.89 -26.91
C LEU A 506 -2.01 -24.26 -28.01
N ARG A 507 -1.39 -23.56 -28.96
CA ARG A 507 -2.08 -22.88 -30.06
C ARG A 507 -2.72 -23.88 -31.03
N PRO A 508 -3.90 -23.55 -31.60
CA PRO A 508 -4.42 -24.25 -32.77
C PRO A 508 -3.42 -24.16 -33.93
N PRO A 509 -3.30 -25.22 -34.76
CA PRO A 509 -2.48 -25.15 -35.97
C PRO A 509 -2.99 -24.02 -36.88
N LEU A 510 -2.06 -23.28 -37.48
CA LEU A 510 -2.40 -22.31 -38.52
C LEU A 510 -3.02 -23.09 -39.68
N ILE A 511 -4.24 -22.74 -40.06
CA ILE A 511 -4.83 -23.24 -41.31
C ILE A 511 -4.12 -22.45 -42.40
N ASP A 512 -3.22 -23.11 -43.14
CA ASP A 512 -2.68 -22.54 -44.38
C ASP A 512 -3.87 -22.30 -45.31
N GLY A 513 -4.22 -21.03 -45.50
CA GLY A 513 -5.30 -20.65 -46.38
C GLY A 513 -4.90 -20.94 -47.83
N ASP A 514 -5.73 -21.72 -48.52
CA ASP A 514 -5.72 -21.81 -49.99
C ASP A 514 -5.73 -20.38 -50.58
N GLU A 515 -4.88 -20.14 -51.58
CA GLU A 515 -4.60 -18.84 -52.19
C GLU A 515 -5.79 -18.17 -52.92
N ASP A 516 -7.01 -18.71 -52.81
CA ASP A 516 -8.16 -18.26 -53.60
C ASP A 516 -9.33 -17.80 -52.73
N GLY A 517 -9.40 -16.48 -52.51
CA GLY A 517 -10.69 -15.76 -52.49
C GLY A 517 -11.32 -15.42 -51.12
N GLU A 518 -11.43 -14.10 -50.90
CA GLU A 518 -12.40 -13.39 -50.05
C GLU A 518 -12.24 -13.47 -48.53
N ASP A 519 -11.57 -12.47 -47.95
CA ASP A 519 -11.82 -11.85 -46.63
C ASP A 519 -12.22 -12.77 -45.45
N ILE A 520 -11.60 -13.94 -45.30
CA ILE A 520 -11.72 -14.74 -44.08
C ILE A 520 -10.72 -14.21 -43.03
N ASP A 521 -11.24 -13.49 -42.04
CA ASP A 521 -10.63 -13.00 -40.79
C ASP A 521 -9.26 -13.59 -40.39
N VAL A 522 -8.18 -13.07 -40.99
CA VAL A 522 -6.78 -13.48 -40.75
C VAL A 522 -6.23 -13.10 -39.34
N ARG A 523 -7.04 -12.57 -38.41
CA ARG A 523 -6.48 -11.78 -37.27
C ARG A 523 -6.59 -12.35 -35.84
N VAL A 524 -7.18 -13.52 -35.59
CA VAL A 524 -7.25 -14.08 -34.21
C VAL A 524 -6.40 -15.35 -34.00
N HIS A 525 -6.03 -16.07 -35.06
CA HIS A 525 -5.31 -17.35 -34.95
C HIS A 525 -3.78 -17.25 -34.72
N GLY A 526 -3.23 -16.05 -34.58
CA GLY A 526 -1.78 -15.82 -34.33
C GLY A 526 -1.40 -15.28 -32.95
N ALA A 527 -2.36 -14.96 -32.08
CA ALA A 527 -2.07 -14.33 -30.79
C ALA A 527 -1.63 -15.35 -29.73
N SER A 528 -0.66 -15.00 -28.90
CA SER A 528 -0.17 -15.88 -27.83
C SER A 528 -1.26 -16.15 -26.79
N VAL A 529 -1.25 -17.40 -26.31
CA VAL A 529 -2.14 -18.00 -25.32
C VAL A 529 -1.57 -17.82 -23.91
N LEU A 530 -0.25 -17.89 -23.75
CA LEU A 530 0.44 -17.86 -22.46
C LEU A 530 1.48 -16.73 -22.40
N HIS A 531 1.34 -15.85 -21.41
CA HIS A 531 2.19 -14.67 -21.23
C HIS A 531 2.72 -14.56 -19.80
N GLY A 532 3.95 -14.08 -19.63
CA GLY A 532 4.46 -13.64 -18.32
C GLY A 532 4.15 -12.16 -18.08
N ILE A 533 3.65 -11.80 -16.90
CA ILE A 533 3.22 -10.42 -16.60
C ILE A 533 3.96 -9.76 -15.43
N ASN A 534 4.53 -10.52 -14.50
CA ASN A 534 5.20 -9.98 -13.32
C ASN A 534 6.20 -11.00 -12.78
N CYS A 535 7.28 -10.51 -12.17
CA CYS A 535 8.23 -11.30 -11.41
C CYS A 535 8.55 -10.54 -10.12
N GLN A 536 8.54 -11.24 -8.99
CA GLN A 536 9.15 -10.73 -7.77
C GLN A 536 10.11 -11.77 -7.19
N VAL A 537 11.23 -11.30 -6.65
CA VAL A 537 12.22 -12.16 -6.01
C VAL A 537 12.54 -11.60 -4.64
N TYR A 538 12.34 -12.41 -3.61
CA TYR A 538 12.55 -11.97 -2.23
C TYR A 538 12.97 -13.10 -1.31
N ASN A 539 13.61 -12.76 -0.19
CA ASN A 539 13.97 -13.77 0.81
C ASN A 539 12.71 -14.29 1.56
N GLU A 540 12.61 -15.61 1.69
CA GLU A 540 11.47 -16.30 2.32
C GLU A 540 11.21 -15.85 3.77
N LEU A 541 12.23 -15.39 4.49
CA LEU A 541 12.12 -14.84 5.85
C LEU A 541 11.00 -13.78 5.96
N SER A 542 10.71 -13.08 4.87
CA SER A 542 9.67 -12.06 4.77
C SER A 542 8.26 -12.59 5.13
N HIS A 543 7.98 -13.88 4.90
CA HIS A 543 6.71 -14.51 5.28
C HIS A 543 6.60 -14.81 6.78
N ARG A 544 7.73 -15.01 7.47
CA ARG A 544 7.76 -15.35 8.91
C ARG A 544 7.62 -14.14 9.82
N VAL A 545 8.13 -12.98 9.38
CA VAL A 545 8.22 -11.78 10.24
C VAL A 545 6.92 -11.00 10.33
N ARG A 546 6.03 -11.19 9.34
CA ARG A 546 4.73 -10.52 9.27
C ARG A 546 3.71 -11.28 10.10
N ASN A 547 2.89 -10.54 10.86
CA ASN A 547 1.76 -11.14 11.57
C ASN A 547 0.60 -11.34 10.58
N GLU A 548 -0.56 -11.78 11.06
CA GLU A 548 -1.83 -11.69 10.34
C GLU A 548 -2.05 -10.28 9.73
N ALA A 549 -1.46 -9.22 10.30
CA ALA A 549 -1.33 -7.92 9.66
C ALA A 549 -0.25 -7.94 8.56
N LYS A 550 -0.62 -7.48 7.36
CA LYS A 550 0.19 -7.33 6.14
C LYS A 550 1.64 -6.82 6.30
N PHE A 551 1.95 -6.17 7.42
CA PHE A 551 3.25 -5.57 7.72
C PHE A 551 3.81 -6.06 9.07
N HIS A 552 5.13 -6.14 9.19
CA HIS A 552 5.80 -6.48 10.46
C HIS A 552 5.98 -5.24 11.37
N PRO A 553 6.22 -5.38 12.69
CA PRO A 553 6.14 -4.26 13.64
C PRO A 553 7.01 -3.02 13.31
N VAL A 554 8.22 -3.23 12.79
CA VAL A 554 9.13 -2.14 12.34
C VAL A 554 8.50 -1.25 11.25
N GLN A 555 7.49 -1.74 10.54
CA GLN A 555 6.83 -1.00 9.46
C GLN A 555 5.72 -0.04 9.93
N LEU A 556 5.44 0.03 11.24
CA LEU A 556 4.23 0.67 11.75
C LEU A 556 4.45 2.01 12.47
N GLY A 557 5.70 2.50 12.59
CA GLY A 557 6.01 3.80 13.22
C GLY A 557 5.56 3.91 14.69
N MET A 558 5.67 2.80 15.43
CA MET A 558 5.05 2.67 16.75
C MET A 558 5.69 3.58 17.80
N ILE A 559 7.00 3.82 17.72
CA ILE A 559 7.71 4.66 18.68
C ILE A 559 7.31 6.12 18.46
N SER A 560 7.30 6.59 17.21
CA SER A 560 6.85 7.94 16.86
C SER A 560 5.38 8.18 17.24
N ALA A 561 4.53 7.16 17.07
CA ALA A 561 3.15 7.22 17.54
C ALA A 561 3.08 7.40 19.06
N ALA A 562 3.79 6.58 19.84
CA ALA A 562 3.81 6.66 21.29
C ALA A 562 4.32 8.02 21.81
N LEU A 563 5.37 8.58 21.19
CA LEU A 563 5.94 9.88 21.57
C LEU A 563 4.99 11.06 21.27
N SER A 564 4.35 11.04 20.09
CA SER A 564 3.42 12.11 19.67
C SER A 564 2.08 12.09 20.43
N GLY A 565 1.65 10.92 20.91
CA GLY A 565 0.39 10.73 21.62
C GLY A 565 0.26 11.46 22.97
N THR A 566 1.35 11.98 23.54
CA THR A 566 1.31 12.80 24.77
C THR A 566 0.40 14.03 24.64
N ALA A 567 0.22 14.55 23.43
CA ALA A 567 -0.68 15.66 23.15
C ALA A 567 -2.13 15.24 22.86
N ALA A 568 -2.47 13.94 22.94
CA ALA A 568 -3.80 13.44 22.62
C ALA A 568 -4.88 13.95 23.58
N LYS A 569 -5.86 14.67 23.03
CA LYS A 569 -7.03 15.18 23.75
C LYS A 569 -8.25 14.30 23.41
N GLY A 570 -8.99 13.85 24.42
CA GLY A 570 -10.18 13.00 24.27
C GLY A 570 -9.97 11.53 24.71
N ILE A 571 -11.05 10.88 25.14
CA ILE A 571 -11.01 9.53 25.74
C ILE A 571 -10.50 8.48 24.73
N ALA A 572 -11.02 8.49 23.51
CA ALA A 572 -10.62 7.53 22.46
C ALA A 572 -9.14 7.68 22.07
N SER A 573 -8.66 8.90 21.85
CA SER A 573 -7.26 9.15 21.50
C SER A 573 -6.30 8.85 22.65
N ARG A 574 -6.70 9.10 23.92
CA ARG A 574 -5.92 8.68 25.10
C ARG A 574 -5.83 7.16 25.24
N ARG A 575 -6.93 6.44 24.97
CA ARG A 575 -6.93 4.96 24.94
C ARG A 575 -5.96 4.44 23.87
N ARG A 576 -6.02 4.99 22.65
CA ARG A 576 -5.09 4.65 21.56
C ARG A 576 -3.64 4.95 21.95
N TRP A 577 -3.38 6.09 22.59
CA TRP A 577 -2.04 6.42 23.08
C TRP A 577 -1.53 5.45 24.14
N THR A 578 -2.35 5.13 25.15
CA THR A 578 -2.01 4.15 26.19
C THR A 578 -1.67 2.79 25.58
N GLN A 579 -2.47 2.32 24.63
CA GLN A 579 -2.20 1.08 23.90
C GLN A 579 -0.85 1.10 23.16
N ARG A 580 -0.49 2.22 22.52
CA ARG A 580 0.82 2.35 21.83
C ARG A 580 1.98 2.40 22.83
N LEU A 581 1.80 3.08 23.95
CA LEU A 581 2.78 3.13 25.03
C LEU A 581 3.03 1.73 25.60
N ASP A 582 1.97 1.00 25.95
CA ASP A 582 2.05 -0.36 26.46
C ASP A 582 2.75 -1.30 25.47
N GLN A 583 2.37 -1.23 24.18
CA GLN A 583 3.00 -2.02 23.13
C GLN A 583 4.51 -1.77 22.97
N CYS A 584 5.01 -0.57 23.25
CA CYS A 584 6.44 -0.24 23.19
C CYS A 584 7.14 -0.53 24.53
N ASN A 585 6.44 -0.49 25.65
CA ASN A 585 6.96 -0.90 26.96
C ASN A 585 7.15 -2.41 27.05
N ASP A 586 6.26 -3.19 26.44
CA ASP A 586 6.37 -4.64 26.40
C ASP A 586 7.60 -5.08 25.60
N SER A 587 7.77 -4.53 24.39
CA SER A 587 8.96 -4.72 23.57
C SER A 587 8.97 -3.77 22.37
N LEU A 588 10.14 -3.24 22.03
CA LEU A 588 10.30 -2.34 20.89
C LEU A 588 10.07 -3.09 19.56
N PRO A 589 9.68 -2.37 18.48
CA PRO A 589 9.39 -3.01 17.18
C PRO A 589 10.52 -3.88 16.62
N HIS A 590 11.78 -3.47 16.77
CA HIS A 590 12.93 -4.23 16.28
C HIS A 590 13.29 -5.41 17.19
N GLU A 591 13.00 -5.34 18.48
CA GLU A 591 13.18 -6.47 19.41
C GLU A 591 12.21 -7.59 19.07
N ARG A 592 10.91 -7.28 18.87
CA ARG A 592 9.92 -8.26 18.39
C ARG A 592 10.28 -8.86 17.05
N PHE A 593 10.87 -8.07 16.16
CA PHE A 593 11.40 -8.61 14.89
C PHE A 593 12.55 -9.58 15.16
N ASN A 594 13.55 -9.18 15.97
CA ASN A 594 14.70 -9.99 16.31
C ASN A 594 14.29 -11.30 16.99
N GLU A 595 13.31 -11.28 17.89
CA GLU A 595 12.75 -12.46 18.55
C GLU A 595 12.17 -13.45 17.52
N LYS A 596 11.38 -12.96 16.56
CA LYS A 596 10.78 -13.80 15.51
C LYS A 596 11.80 -14.46 14.57
N VAL A 597 12.88 -13.75 14.26
CA VAL A 597 13.94 -14.23 13.37
C VAL A 597 15.07 -14.93 14.12
N SER A 598 15.02 -14.98 15.45
CA SER A 598 15.98 -15.71 16.28
C SER A 598 15.72 -17.21 16.26
N GLY A 599 16.77 -18.00 16.43
CA GLY A 599 16.71 -19.47 16.47
C GLY A 599 17.30 -20.13 15.23
N ASN A 600 17.48 -21.44 15.31
CA ASN A 600 18.06 -22.25 14.23
C ASN A 600 16.99 -22.56 13.16
N ASN A 601 17.44 -22.88 11.94
CA ASN A 601 16.58 -23.32 10.83
C ASN A 601 15.56 -22.26 10.38
N GLN A 602 15.98 -20.99 10.38
CA GLN A 602 15.16 -19.92 9.82
C GLN A 602 15.04 -20.08 8.29
N PRO A 603 13.87 -19.77 7.70
CA PRO A 603 13.72 -19.72 6.25
C PRO A 603 14.70 -18.73 5.65
N GLN A 604 15.52 -19.20 4.71
CA GLN A 604 16.64 -18.43 4.14
C GLN A 604 16.73 -18.58 2.61
N ALA A 605 15.80 -19.30 2.00
CA ALA A 605 15.72 -19.44 0.56
C ALA A 605 15.34 -18.11 -0.09
N LEU A 606 15.81 -17.91 -1.31
CA LEU A 606 15.24 -16.92 -2.22
C LEU A 606 13.99 -17.50 -2.85
N ARG A 607 12.88 -16.80 -2.71
CA ARG A 607 11.62 -17.12 -3.37
C ARG A 607 11.53 -16.31 -4.65
N PHE A 608 11.47 -17.01 -5.78
CA PHE A 608 11.20 -16.43 -7.08
C PHE A 608 9.74 -16.69 -7.43
N GLU A 609 8.98 -15.63 -7.67
CA GLU A 609 7.56 -15.71 -7.97
C GLU A 609 7.30 -15.09 -9.35
N ASN A 610 6.95 -15.93 -10.31
CA ASN A 610 6.60 -15.51 -11.66
C ASN A 610 5.08 -15.60 -11.83
N THR A 611 4.46 -14.54 -12.32
CA THR A 611 3.03 -14.49 -12.61
C THR A 611 2.79 -14.58 -14.11
N TYR A 612 1.88 -15.48 -14.48
CA TYR A 612 1.51 -15.78 -15.84
C TYR A 612 0.03 -15.56 -16.07
N THR A 613 -0.33 -15.28 -17.31
CA THR A 613 -1.69 -15.21 -17.83
C THR A 613 -1.85 -16.25 -18.92
N LEU A 614 -2.87 -17.09 -18.80
CA LEU A 614 -3.30 -18.06 -19.80
C LEU A 614 -4.69 -17.68 -20.32
N ASP A 615 -4.79 -17.36 -21.62
CA ASP A 615 -6.06 -17.20 -22.33
C ASP A 615 -6.56 -18.58 -22.75
N VAL A 616 -7.36 -19.20 -21.88
CA VAL A 616 -7.85 -20.57 -22.06
C VAL A 616 -8.72 -20.69 -23.31
N TYR A 617 -9.42 -19.62 -23.68
CA TYR A 617 -10.24 -19.59 -24.87
C TYR A 617 -9.43 -19.66 -26.17
N ARG A 618 -8.14 -19.27 -26.15
CA ARG A 618 -7.25 -19.39 -27.32
C ARG A 618 -6.53 -20.72 -27.41
N MET A 619 -6.62 -21.58 -26.39
CA MET A 619 -6.07 -22.93 -26.44
C MET A 619 -6.83 -23.81 -27.43
N ARG A 620 -6.16 -24.84 -27.97
CA ARG A 620 -6.83 -25.98 -28.63
C ARG A 620 -7.90 -26.58 -27.72
N ASP A 621 -9.07 -26.93 -28.27
CA ASP A 621 -10.19 -27.45 -27.48
C ASP A 621 -9.82 -28.66 -26.61
N ALA A 622 -9.00 -29.58 -27.15
CA ALA A 622 -8.51 -30.75 -26.43
C ALA A 622 -7.64 -30.41 -25.20
N CYS A 623 -7.11 -29.19 -25.13
CA CYS A 623 -6.27 -28.70 -24.03
C CYS A 623 -7.03 -27.83 -23.01
N ARG A 624 -8.33 -27.55 -23.23
CA ARG A 624 -9.16 -26.72 -22.32
C ARG A 624 -9.69 -27.52 -21.12
N ASN A 625 -8.79 -28.20 -20.41
CA ASN A 625 -9.10 -28.97 -19.20
C ASN A 625 -7.95 -28.87 -18.18
N GLY A 626 -8.24 -29.16 -16.91
CA GLY A 626 -7.28 -28.96 -15.83
C GLY A 626 -6.08 -29.90 -15.89
N SER A 627 -6.28 -31.14 -16.37
CA SER A 627 -5.16 -32.08 -16.59
C SER A 627 -4.17 -31.55 -17.62
N ALA A 628 -4.65 -31.07 -18.78
CA ALA A 628 -3.79 -30.50 -19.81
C ALA A 628 -3.06 -29.24 -19.32
N ILE A 629 -3.73 -28.37 -18.54
CA ILE A 629 -3.07 -27.20 -17.94
C ILE A 629 -1.96 -27.64 -16.97
N TYR A 630 -2.21 -28.63 -16.11
CA TYR A 630 -1.20 -29.14 -15.19
C TYR A 630 0.00 -29.77 -15.93
N ASP A 631 -0.27 -30.64 -16.91
CA ASP A 631 0.75 -31.42 -17.63
C ASP A 631 1.54 -30.59 -18.64
N GLN A 632 0.87 -29.68 -19.36
CA GLN A 632 1.46 -28.94 -20.49
C GLN A 632 1.84 -27.49 -20.15
N VAL A 633 1.33 -26.92 -19.04
CA VAL A 633 1.64 -25.54 -18.63
C VAL A 633 2.38 -25.50 -17.30
N ILE A 634 1.75 -25.96 -16.22
CA ILE A 634 2.31 -25.82 -14.86
C ILE A 634 3.59 -26.64 -14.72
N THR A 635 3.56 -27.92 -15.08
CA THR A 635 4.70 -28.82 -14.93
C THR A 635 5.91 -28.38 -15.77
N PRO A 636 5.78 -28.03 -17.06
CA PRO A 636 6.91 -27.56 -17.86
C PRO A 636 7.49 -26.23 -17.37
N LEU A 637 6.66 -25.27 -16.92
CA LEU A 637 7.13 -24.02 -16.32
C LEU A 637 7.96 -24.25 -15.05
N LEU A 638 7.55 -25.20 -14.20
CA LEU A 638 8.28 -25.55 -12.99
C LEU A 638 9.57 -26.34 -13.31
N LYS A 639 9.53 -27.27 -14.28
CA LYS A 639 10.73 -28.00 -14.73
C LYS A 639 11.80 -27.06 -15.30
N ALA A 640 11.40 -25.99 -16.00
CA ALA A 640 12.32 -25.02 -16.60
C ALA A 640 13.32 -24.41 -15.59
N TRP A 641 12.98 -24.34 -14.30
CA TRP A 641 13.91 -23.89 -13.24
C TRP A 641 15.17 -24.73 -13.12
N SER A 642 15.11 -26.01 -13.49
CA SER A 642 16.27 -26.92 -13.46
C SER A 642 17.05 -26.92 -14.78
N HIS A 643 16.57 -26.20 -15.79
CA HIS A 643 17.25 -26.12 -17.08
C HIS A 643 18.48 -25.20 -16.98
N PRO A 644 19.66 -25.56 -17.54
CA PRO A 644 20.88 -24.77 -17.43
C PRO A 644 20.75 -23.32 -17.91
N THR A 645 19.97 -23.10 -18.98
CA THR A 645 19.71 -21.76 -19.53
C THR A 645 18.98 -20.82 -18.59
N VAL A 646 18.32 -21.35 -17.55
CA VAL A 646 17.62 -20.59 -16.51
C VAL A 646 18.41 -20.59 -15.21
N LEU A 647 18.88 -21.76 -14.77
CA LEU A 647 19.54 -21.92 -13.47
C LEU A 647 20.89 -21.21 -13.39
N LEU A 648 21.73 -21.28 -14.44
CA LEU A 648 23.07 -20.72 -14.41
C LEU A 648 23.06 -19.18 -14.34
N PRO A 649 22.30 -18.45 -15.18
CA PRO A 649 22.21 -16.99 -15.06
C PRO A 649 21.71 -16.54 -13.69
N ILE A 650 20.73 -17.26 -13.11
CA ILE A 650 20.22 -16.94 -11.78
C ILE A 650 21.31 -17.16 -10.73
N ARG A 651 22.01 -18.30 -10.77
CA ARG A 651 23.15 -18.59 -9.91
C ARG A 651 24.18 -17.45 -9.96
N ASP A 652 24.50 -16.97 -11.15
CA ASP A 652 25.53 -15.95 -11.36
C ASP A 652 25.16 -14.58 -10.73
N THR A 653 23.89 -14.38 -10.38
CA THR A 653 23.39 -13.18 -9.69
C THR A 653 23.14 -13.34 -8.19
N ILE A 654 23.53 -14.46 -7.59
CA ILE A 654 23.26 -14.75 -6.17
C ILE A 654 24.53 -14.66 -5.33
N VAL A 655 24.40 -14.12 -4.10
CA VAL A 655 25.39 -14.23 -3.03
C VAL A 655 24.92 -15.29 -2.02
N VAL A 656 25.78 -16.29 -1.79
CA VAL A 656 25.50 -17.42 -0.89
C VAL A 656 26.06 -17.12 0.50
N PHE A 657 25.18 -17.13 1.49
CA PHE A 657 25.49 -16.91 2.89
C PHE A 657 25.65 -18.25 3.62
N LYS A 658 26.58 -18.29 4.58
CA LYS A 658 26.67 -19.41 5.52
C LYS A 658 25.32 -19.61 6.27
N PRO A 659 25.08 -20.80 6.83
CA PRO A 659 23.84 -21.09 7.56
C PRO A 659 23.52 -20.05 8.65
N ASP A 660 22.25 -19.68 8.75
CA ASP A 660 21.66 -18.78 9.76
C ASP A 660 22.24 -17.35 9.79
N ARG A 661 22.84 -16.92 8.68
CA ARG A 661 23.43 -15.56 8.56
C ARG A 661 22.43 -14.49 8.14
N ILE A 662 21.49 -14.78 7.24
CA ILE A 662 20.55 -13.75 6.75
C ILE A 662 19.66 -13.15 7.86
N PRO A 663 19.05 -13.95 8.76
CA PRO A 663 18.31 -13.39 9.90
C PRO A 663 19.18 -12.46 10.75
N SER A 664 20.41 -12.92 11.04
CA SER A 664 21.37 -12.19 11.85
C SER A 664 21.89 -10.92 11.17
N LEU A 665 21.94 -10.90 9.84
CA LEU A 665 22.35 -9.73 9.04
C LEU A 665 21.48 -8.52 9.35
N PHE A 666 20.16 -8.68 9.45
CA PHE A 666 19.26 -7.59 9.83
C PHE A 666 19.61 -7.05 11.22
N ALA A 667 19.78 -7.92 12.20
CA ALA A 667 20.11 -7.51 13.58
C ALA A 667 21.47 -6.78 13.66
N TRP A 668 22.50 -7.29 12.98
CA TRP A 668 23.85 -6.72 13.05
C TRP A 668 23.96 -5.41 12.25
N ALA A 669 23.45 -5.39 11.03
CA ALA A 669 23.60 -4.24 10.14
C ALA A 669 22.74 -3.04 10.57
N THR A 670 21.57 -3.30 11.16
CA THR A 670 20.68 -2.24 11.65
C THR A 670 20.97 -1.82 13.10
N PHE A 671 21.94 -2.46 13.77
CA PHE A 671 22.25 -2.18 15.17
C PHE A 671 22.51 -0.68 15.49
N PRO A 672 23.19 0.11 14.63
CA PRO A 672 23.31 1.56 14.85
C PRO A 672 21.98 2.29 14.98
N LEU A 673 20.97 1.91 14.19
CA LEU A 673 19.62 2.48 14.23
C LEU A 673 18.85 2.00 15.45
N THR A 674 18.87 0.70 15.73
CA THR A 674 18.11 0.12 16.84
C THR A 674 18.64 0.57 18.20
N ALA A 675 19.97 0.66 18.35
CA ALA A 675 20.62 1.21 19.55
C ALA A 675 20.22 2.67 19.79
N LEU A 676 20.10 3.47 18.73
CA LEU A 676 19.64 4.86 18.82
C LEU A 676 18.16 4.93 19.24
N LEU A 677 17.29 4.09 18.68
CA LEU A 677 15.87 4.02 19.06
C LEU A 677 15.69 3.58 20.52
N GLU A 678 16.41 2.55 20.97
CA GLU A 678 16.44 2.12 22.37
C GLU A 678 16.85 3.27 23.29
N LYS A 679 17.94 3.98 22.93
CA LYS A 679 18.43 5.11 23.73
C LYS A 679 17.41 6.25 23.84
N ILE A 680 16.73 6.58 22.73
CA ILE A 680 15.66 7.58 22.73
C ILE A 680 14.49 7.12 23.62
N TRP A 681 14.07 5.86 23.47
CA TRP A 681 12.97 5.31 24.26
C TRP A 681 13.27 5.33 25.76
N ASP A 682 14.43 4.83 26.16
CA ASP A 682 14.84 4.78 27.56
C ASP A 682 14.96 6.17 28.19
N ALA A 683 15.39 7.17 27.42
CA ALA A 683 15.51 8.55 27.89
C ALA A 683 14.15 9.21 28.15
N HIS A 684 13.07 8.78 27.49
CA HIS A 684 11.79 9.49 27.51
C HIS A 684 10.59 8.69 28.01
N LYS A 685 10.68 7.36 28.18
CA LYS A 685 9.55 6.54 28.63
C LYS A 685 8.92 7.00 29.96
N HIS A 686 9.74 7.48 30.91
CA HIS A 686 9.24 8.03 32.17
C HIS A 686 8.50 9.36 31.97
N THR A 687 9.06 10.25 31.14
CA THR A 687 8.43 11.53 30.75
C THR A 687 7.06 11.31 30.07
N LEU A 688 6.92 10.23 29.29
CA LEU A 688 5.63 9.84 28.68
C LEU A 688 4.59 9.44 29.73
N VAL A 689 4.99 8.64 30.73
CA VAL A 689 4.09 8.20 31.83
C VAL A 689 3.61 9.39 32.66
N GLU A 690 4.47 10.39 32.85
CA GLU A 690 4.13 11.66 33.52
C GLU A 690 3.22 12.57 32.67
N GLY A 691 2.98 12.23 31.39
CA GLY A 691 2.14 12.97 30.47
C GLY A 691 2.78 14.27 29.95
N ALA A 692 4.10 14.43 30.10
CA ALA A 692 4.79 15.60 29.61
C ALA A 692 4.93 15.56 28.07
N VAL A 693 4.79 16.73 27.45
CA VAL A 693 4.87 16.87 26.00
C VAL A 693 6.31 16.71 25.54
N ILE A 694 6.55 15.77 24.64
CA ILE A 694 7.85 15.54 24.02
C ILE A 694 8.16 16.63 22.99
N ASP A 695 9.44 16.99 22.87
CA ASP A 695 9.92 17.95 21.87
C ASP A 695 9.62 17.47 20.44
N PRO A 696 9.04 18.31 19.57
CA PRO A 696 8.74 17.93 18.19
C PRO A 696 9.96 17.54 17.36
N CYS A 697 11.14 18.16 17.56
CA CYS A 697 12.34 17.77 16.80
C CYS A 697 12.76 16.35 17.15
N LEU A 698 12.60 15.93 18.40
CA LEU A 698 12.85 14.55 18.81
C LEU A 698 11.85 13.57 18.22
N ILE A 699 10.55 13.91 18.18
CA ILE A 699 9.52 13.07 17.55
C ILE A 699 9.84 12.89 16.06
N GLU A 700 10.14 13.97 15.36
CA GLU A 700 10.48 13.90 13.93
C GLU A 700 11.79 13.18 13.67
N PHE A 701 12.81 13.38 14.51
CA PHE A 701 14.07 12.64 14.40
C PHE A 701 13.86 11.14 14.63
N THR A 702 13.05 10.76 15.62
CA THR A 702 12.68 9.36 15.88
C THR A 702 11.96 8.75 14.66
N SER A 703 11.03 9.50 14.06
CA SER A 703 10.33 9.09 12.84
C SER A 703 11.28 8.89 11.67
N MET A 704 12.29 9.75 11.48
CA MET A 704 13.34 9.53 10.46
C MET A 704 14.12 8.23 10.70
N VAL A 705 14.47 7.93 11.96
CA VAL A 705 15.20 6.70 12.32
C VAL A 705 14.33 5.45 12.12
N GLU A 706 13.04 5.48 12.49
CA GLU A 706 12.09 4.40 12.21
C GLU A 706 11.91 4.17 10.70
N ARG A 707 11.85 5.24 9.90
CA ARG A 707 11.77 5.16 8.43
C ARG A 707 13.04 4.59 7.82
N ALA A 708 14.22 4.97 8.30
CA ALA A 708 15.49 4.38 7.88
C ALA A 708 15.58 2.88 8.24
N LEU A 709 15.08 2.50 9.41
CA LEU A 709 15.00 1.10 9.82
C LEU A 709 14.01 0.33 8.93
N ASN A 710 12.84 0.91 8.63
CA ASN A 710 11.89 0.33 7.68
C ASN A 710 12.53 0.10 6.31
N PHE A 711 13.20 1.12 5.75
CA PHE A 711 13.93 0.97 4.48
C PHE A 711 14.97 -0.15 4.57
N SER A 712 15.71 -0.25 5.68
CA SER A 712 16.67 -1.33 5.88
C SER A 712 16.02 -2.72 5.88
N HIS A 713 14.75 -2.84 6.27
CA HIS A 713 14.03 -4.11 6.29
C HIS A 713 13.30 -4.43 4.98
N THR A 714 12.92 -3.42 4.21
CA THR A 714 12.01 -3.58 3.04
C THR A 714 12.62 -3.15 1.72
N GLY A 715 13.63 -2.28 1.74
CA GLY A 715 14.21 -1.60 0.58
C GLY A 715 13.32 -0.56 -0.09
N ASN A 716 12.15 -0.24 0.48
CA ASN A 716 11.15 0.64 -0.15
C ASN A 716 11.46 2.12 0.12
N ALA A 717 11.93 2.85 -0.90
CA ALA A 717 12.38 4.23 -0.77
C ALA A 717 11.25 5.22 -0.47
N ARG A 718 10.00 4.84 -0.74
CA ARG A 718 8.82 5.70 -0.55
C ARG A 718 8.50 5.98 0.91
N VAL A 719 9.14 5.29 1.86
CA VAL A 719 9.08 5.64 3.29
C VAL A 719 10.05 6.76 3.69
N LEU A 720 11.01 7.11 2.83
CA LEU A 720 12.03 8.11 3.15
C LEU A 720 11.54 9.51 2.74
N CYS A 721 11.28 10.39 3.72
CA CYS A 721 10.83 11.76 3.49
C CYS A 721 11.95 12.61 2.90
N ARG A 722 11.99 12.73 1.57
CA ARG A 722 13.13 13.28 0.83
C ARG A 722 13.56 14.66 1.34
N ARG A 723 12.62 15.60 1.46
CA ARG A 723 12.96 17.00 1.76
C ARG A 723 13.59 17.19 3.15
N LEU A 724 13.20 16.35 4.10
CA LEU A 724 13.70 16.38 5.49
C LEU A 724 14.93 15.48 5.66
N MET A 725 14.82 14.21 5.24
CA MET A 725 15.85 13.19 5.49
C MET A 725 17.11 13.41 4.66
N ASP A 726 17.02 14.03 3.48
CA ASP A 726 18.21 14.32 2.66
C ASP A 726 19.10 15.36 3.35
N ARG A 727 18.47 16.38 3.94
CA ARG A 727 19.18 17.42 4.71
C ARG A 727 19.82 16.84 5.97
N ALA A 728 19.18 15.86 6.58
CA ALA A 728 19.72 15.11 7.72
C ALA A 728 20.81 14.10 7.32
N TRP A 729 21.04 13.87 6.02
CA TRP A 729 21.90 12.84 5.42
C TRP A 729 21.44 11.39 5.63
N ILE A 730 20.28 11.15 6.22
CA ILE A 730 19.82 9.80 6.55
C ILE A 730 19.42 9.05 5.29
N SER A 731 18.58 9.64 4.44
CA SER A 731 18.19 9.05 3.15
C SER A 731 19.35 9.02 2.17
N LEU A 732 20.17 10.09 2.10
CA LEU A 732 21.36 10.11 1.24
C LEU A 732 22.35 8.99 1.59
N GLY A 733 22.67 8.83 2.88
CA GLY A 733 23.56 7.76 3.35
C GLY A 733 23.01 6.37 3.03
N ILE A 734 21.75 6.11 3.34
CA ILE A 734 21.17 4.77 3.16
C ILE A 734 21.00 4.39 1.68
N ILE A 735 20.68 5.35 0.80
CA ILE A 735 20.51 5.13 -0.64
C ILE A 735 21.89 5.01 -1.34
N HIS A 736 22.82 5.92 -1.06
CA HIS A 736 24.09 6.00 -1.79
C HIS A 736 25.22 5.18 -1.17
N ASP A 737 25.23 4.97 0.14
CA ASP A 737 26.31 4.23 0.83
C ASP A 737 25.83 2.89 1.41
N GLY A 738 24.52 2.75 1.63
CA GLY A 738 23.88 1.57 2.22
C GLY A 738 23.60 1.73 3.70
N LEU A 739 24.55 2.29 4.46
CA LEU A 739 24.35 2.60 5.89
C LEU A 739 23.89 4.06 6.07
N PRO A 740 22.96 4.32 7.00
CA PRO A 740 22.50 5.67 7.30
C PRO A 740 23.61 6.52 7.91
N SER A 741 23.56 7.83 7.63
CA SER A 741 24.45 8.82 8.24
C SER A 741 23.64 10.03 8.71
N VAL A 742 24.13 10.73 9.72
CA VAL A 742 23.49 11.90 10.30
C VAL A 742 24.43 13.08 10.20
N SER A 743 23.94 14.17 9.58
CA SER A 743 24.69 15.42 9.47
C SER A 743 24.93 16.06 10.84
N ASP A 744 26.13 16.63 11.04
CA ASP A 744 26.49 17.44 12.21
C ASP A 744 25.71 18.76 12.31
N THR A 745 25.02 19.12 11.24
CA THR A 745 24.05 20.22 11.17
C THR A 745 22.74 19.87 11.86
N PHE A 746 22.40 18.58 12.00
CA PHE A 746 21.17 18.13 12.68
C PHE A 746 21.41 17.68 14.11
N VAL A 747 22.53 16.99 14.36
CA VAL A 747 22.89 16.47 15.69
C VAL A 747 24.23 17.05 16.10
N ALA A 748 24.35 17.50 17.34
CA ALA A 748 25.58 18.08 17.84
C ALA A 748 26.77 17.10 17.71
N ASN A 749 27.94 17.60 17.32
CA ASN A 749 29.11 16.74 17.11
C ASN A 749 29.47 15.97 18.39
N GLY A 750 29.72 14.66 18.28
CA GLY A 750 30.01 13.77 19.41
C GLY A 750 28.80 13.35 20.27
N SER A 751 27.62 13.91 20.02
CA SER A 751 26.39 13.59 20.76
C SER A 751 26.00 12.11 20.64
N LEU A 752 26.13 11.54 19.44
CA LEU A 752 25.85 10.12 19.19
C LEU A 752 26.86 9.19 19.88
N ALA A 753 28.14 9.57 19.90
CA ALA A 753 29.21 8.77 20.52
C ALA A 753 29.17 8.81 22.05
N THR A 754 28.63 9.88 22.64
CA THR A 754 28.47 10.03 24.10
C THR A 754 27.12 9.51 24.61
N GLY A 755 26.17 9.23 23.71
CA GLY A 755 24.81 8.83 24.05
C GLY A 755 23.92 9.95 24.59
N ASN A 756 24.43 11.19 24.64
CA ASN A 756 23.66 12.37 25.03
C ASN A 756 23.12 13.03 23.76
N LEU A 757 22.02 12.52 23.23
CA LEU A 757 21.42 13.00 21.98
C LEU A 757 20.99 14.48 22.09
N VAL A 758 21.59 15.35 21.29
CA VAL A 758 21.29 16.78 21.21
C VAL A 758 20.98 17.12 19.76
N ILE A 759 19.70 17.37 19.49
CA ILE A 759 19.19 17.77 18.18
C ILE A 759 19.26 19.29 18.08
N ARG A 760 19.88 19.80 17.01
CA ARG A 760 20.02 21.23 16.72
C ARG A 760 18.72 21.80 16.18
N GLN A 761 17.84 22.20 17.10
CA GLN A 761 16.55 22.81 16.75
C GLN A 761 16.72 24.04 15.86
N GLU A 762 17.85 24.74 16.01
CA GLU A 762 18.17 25.95 15.27
C GLU A 762 18.43 25.75 13.78
N SER A 763 18.81 24.54 13.41
CA SER A 763 19.13 24.16 12.04
C SER A 763 18.00 23.35 11.39
N TRP A 764 16.84 23.22 12.07
CA TRP A 764 15.75 22.41 11.56
C TRP A 764 15.19 23.02 10.26
N PRO A 765 15.05 22.22 9.19
CA PRO A 765 14.65 22.74 7.90
C PRO A 765 13.17 23.14 7.88
N VAL A 766 12.88 24.24 7.20
CA VAL A 766 11.53 24.69 6.92
C VAL A 766 11.21 24.59 5.43
N ASP A 767 9.92 24.41 5.15
CA ASP A 767 9.34 24.58 3.83
C ASP A 767 9.54 26.03 3.34
N GLN A 768 9.90 26.20 2.07
CA GLN A 768 10.28 27.52 1.56
C GLN A 768 9.08 28.47 1.43
N ASP A 769 7.91 27.91 1.08
CA ASP A 769 6.70 28.66 0.79
C ASP A 769 5.92 28.96 2.07
N THR A 770 5.65 27.91 2.85
CA THR A 770 4.84 28.00 4.07
C THR A 770 5.63 28.40 5.32
N ARG A 771 6.97 28.30 5.27
CA ARG A 771 7.88 28.49 6.42
C ARG A 771 7.61 27.55 7.60
N ARG A 772 6.82 26.51 7.41
CA ARG A 772 6.55 25.48 8.43
C ARG A 772 7.76 24.52 8.52
N PRO A 773 8.12 24.04 9.73
CA PRO A 773 9.09 22.97 9.88
C PRO A 773 8.70 21.75 9.06
N LEU A 774 9.67 21.14 8.37
CA LEU A 774 9.41 19.88 7.66
C LEU A 774 9.18 18.75 8.68
N THR A 775 8.23 17.87 8.38
CA THR A 775 7.84 16.73 9.23
C THR A 775 7.90 15.41 8.45
N SER A 776 8.03 14.32 9.20
CA SER A 776 7.98 12.93 8.72
C SER A 776 6.96 12.08 9.49
N SER A 777 6.48 12.52 10.66
CA SER A 777 5.56 11.74 11.49
C SER A 777 4.07 11.89 11.11
N ARG A 778 3.75 12.75 10.13
CA ARG A 778 2.37 13.14 9.76
C ARG A 778 1.40 11.99 9.61
N ARG A 779 1.69 11.03 8.71
CA ARG A 779 0.78 9.91 8.42
C ARG A 779 0.57 9.00 9.63
N THR A 780 1.63 8.74 10.39
CA THR A 780 1.55 7.96 11.63
C THR A 780 0.59 8.62 12.63
N GLN A 781 0.69 9.95 12.81
CA GLN A 781 -0.19 10.70 13.70
C GLN A 781 -1.63 10.81 13.19
N GLU A 782 -1.83 11.09 11.90
CA GLU A 782 -3.17 11.21 11.29
C GLU A 782 -3.95 9.89 11.42
N LEU A 783 -3.32 8.75 11.12
CA LEU A 783 -3.97 7.44 11.22
C LEU A 783 -4.18 7.01 12.67
N THR A 784 -3.25 7.33 13.58
CA THR A 784 -3.33 6.89 14.98
C THR A 784 -4.25 7.77 15.83
N TYR A 785 -4.25 9.09 15.62
CA TYR A 785 -4.92 10.05 16.50
C TYR A 785 -5.94 10.95 15.77
N GLY A 786 -5.91 10.99 14.44
CA GLY A 786 -6.77 11.85 13.61
C GLY A 786 -6.06 13.12 13.16
N LYS A 787 -6.59 13.74 12.09
CA LYS A 787 -6.02 14.96 11.50
C LYS A 787 -5.97 16.15 12.47
N ASP A 788 -7.00 16.34 13.30
CA ASP A 788 -7.05 17.39 14.32
C ASP A 788 -5.85 17.34 15.28
N HIS A 789 -5.38 16.14 15.62
CA HIS A 789 -4.22 15.97 16.49
C HIS A 789 -2.93 16.40 15.78
N TYR A 790 -2.73 15.98 14.53
CA TYR A 790 -1.55 16.34 13.76
C TYR A 790 -1.49 17.85 13.49
N GLU A 791 -2.59 18.49 13.10
CA GLU A 791 -2.62 19.95 12.86
C GLU A 791 -2.24 20.73 14.13
N ALA A 792 -2.74 20.31 15.30
CA ALA A 792 -2.36 20.91 16.57
C ALA A 792 -0.87 20.67 16.91
N TYR A 793 -0.34 19.49 16.57
CA TYR A 793 1.08 19.17 16.72
C TYR A 793 1.97 20.01 15.78
N GLU A 794 1.65 20.10 14.50
CA GLU A 794 2.40 20.88 13.51
C GLU A 794 2.39 22.37 13.86
N ALA A 795 1.24 22.89 14.32
CA ALA A 795 1.15 24.25 14.81
C ALA A 795 2.06 24.49 16.01
N ARG A 796 2.05 23.59 17.00
CA ARG A 796 2.98 23.67 18.15
C ARG A 796 4.42 23.70 17.67
N PHE A 797 4.77 22.81 16.75
CA PHE A 797 6.14 22.75 16.22
C PHE A 797 6.52 24.04 15.51
N THR A 798 5.64 24.55 14.63
CA THR A 798 5.85 25.80 13.90
C THR A 798 6.04 26.98 14.85
N ILE A 799 5.19 27.11 15.87
CA ILE A 799 5.30 28.18 16.87
C ILE A 799 6.62 28.09 17.61
N ARG A 800 6.98 26.91 18.12
CA ARG A 800 8.21 26.70 18.90
C ARG A 800 9.47 26.91 18.07
N HIS A 801 9.46 26.47 16.81
CA HIS A 801 10.55 26.73 15.89
C HIS A 801 10.68 28.23 15.61
N ALA A 802 9.56 28.92 15.41
CA ALA A 802 9.54 30.36 15.16
C ALA A 802 9.99 31.19 16.37
N ILE A 803 9.72 30.77 17.63
CA ILE A 803 10.28 31.43 18.82
C ILE A 803 11.78 31.68 18.67
N ASN A 804 12.50 30.71 18.10
CA ASN A 804 13.95 30.78 17.99
C ASN A 804 14.43 31.44 16.67
N HIS A 805 13.57 31.58 15.66
CA HIS A 805 13.97 31.95 14.28
C HIS A 805 13.13 33.05 13.63
N LEU A 806 12.21 33.68 14.37
CA LEU A 806 11.32 34.69 13.82
C LEU A 806 12.17 35.84 13.25
N PRO A 807 12.14 36.08 11.92
CA PRO A 807 12.90 37.17 11.33
C PRO A 807 12.48 38.51 11.93
N ALA A 808 13.43 39.41 12.19
CA ALA A 808 13.15 40.73 12.78
C ALA A 808 12.14 41.57 11.96
N ARG A 809 11.98 41.24 10.68
CA ARG A 809 11.03 41.84 9.74
C ARG A 809 9.57 41.40 9.91
N ILE A 810 9.28 40.36 10.70
CA ILE A 810 7.89 39.94 10.98
C ILE A 810 7.41 40.73 12.19
N TYR A 811 6.31 41.48 12.04
CA TYR A 811 5.84 42.49 13.01
C TYR A 811 6.91 43.53 13.38
N PRO A 812 7.52 44.25 12.42
CA PRO A 812 8.62 45.19 12.68
C PRO A 812 8.21 46.35 13.60
N GLN A 813 6.91 46.65 13.67
CA GLN A 813 6.35 47.68 14.54
C GLN A 813 6.31 47.28 16.03
N ILE A 814 6.49 46.01 16.36
CA ILE A 814 6.45 45.51 17.74
C ILE A 814 7.89 45.29 18.21
N CYS A 815 8.34 46.10 19.17
CA CYS A 815 9.71 46.01 19.70
C CYS A 815 9.91 44.81 20.63
N ASN A 816 8.87 44.40 21.36
CA ASN A 816 8.92 43.27 22.27
C ASN A 816 8.97 41.93 21.48
N HIS A 817 10.02 41.14 21.69
CA HIS A 817 10.20 39.86 21.01
C HIS A 817 9.14 38.82 21.37
N SER A 818 8.83 38.63 22.66
CA SER A 818 7.80 37.70 23.12
C SER A 818 6.42 38.04 22.56
N MET A 819 6.07 39.33 22.48
CA MET A 819 4.83 39.78 21.83
C MET A 819 4.84 39.50 20.32
N ARG A 820 5.96 39.72 19.61
CA ARG A 820 6.06 39.35 18.18
C ARG A 820 5.82 37.86 17.95
N VAL A 821 6.40 37.01 18.80
CA VAL A 821 6.19 35.56 18.71
C VAL A 821 4.73 35.22 19.03
N ALA A 822 4.13 35.86 20.03
CA ALA A 822 2.71 35.67 20.34
C ALA A 822 1.80 36.05 19.16
N CYS A 823 2.07 37.18 18.50
CA CYS A 823 1.37 37.59 17.28
C CYS A 823 1.54 36.55 16.16
N TYR A 824 2.74 36.02 15.96
CA TYR A 824 3.00 34.98 14.96
C TYR A 824 2.28 33.67 15.30
N ALA A 825 2.19 33.28 16.58
CA ALA A 825 1.43 32.13 17.01
C ALA A 825 -0.07 32.28 16.71
N ALA A 826 -0.64 33.46 16.96
CA ALA A 826 -2.01 33.77 16.56
C ALA A 826 -2.18 33.76 15.02
N GLN A 827 -1.21 34.28 14.28
CA GLN A 827 -1.21 34.26 12.80
C GLN A 827 -1.28 32.83 12.25
N ILE A 828 -0.49 31.89 12.80
CA ILE A 828 -0.55 30.46 12.44
C ILE A 828 -1.97 29.90 12.65
N GLY A 829 -2.60 30.25 13.78
CA GLY A 829 -4.01 29.90 14.02
C GLY A 829 -4.93 30.40 12.92
N PHE A 830 -4.81 31.68 12.54
CA PHE A 830 -5.67 32.26 11.49
C PHE A 830 -5.40 31.72 10.09
N MET A 831 -4.20 31.24 9.78
CA MET A 831 -3.95 30.53 8.51
C MET A 831 -4.81 29.26 8.44
N VAL A 832 -4.86 28.47 9.51
CA VAL A 832 -5.71 27.28 9.59
C VAL A 832 -7.20 27.65 9.54
N TYR A 833 -7.57 28.80 10.13
CA TYR A 833 -8.91 29.34 9.98
C TYR A 833 -9.29 29.61 8.51
N PHE A 834 -8.39 30.24 7.74
CA PHE A 834 -8.63 30.49 6.32
C PHE A 834 -8.73 29.19 5.52
N ASP A 835 -7.91 28.18 5.83
CA ASP A 835 -8.00 26.87 5.20
C ASP A 835 -9.34 26.17 5.50
N ASP A 836 -9.83 26.27 6.75
CA ASP A 836 -11.14 25.74 7.14
C ASP A 836 -12.27 26.46 6.38
N VAL A 837 -12.18 27.78 6.20
CA VAL A 837 -13.16 28.57 5.43
C VAL A 837 -13.11 28.19 3.94
N LYS A 838 -11.91 28.11 3.36
CA LYS A 838 -11.73 27.68 1.96
C LYS A 838 -12.36 26.32 1.72
N ARG A 839 -12.13 25.36 2.61
CA ARG A 839 -12.71 24.01 2.52
C ARG A 839 -14.22 24.03 2.66
N LEU A 840 -14.76 24.76 3.64
CA LEU A 840 -16.21 24.91 3.83
C LEU A 840 -16.90 25.43 2.56
N VAL A 841 -16.33 26.48 1.94
CA VAL A 841 -16.85 27.06 0.71
C VAL A 841 -16.69 26.10 -0.46
N GLN A 842 -15.52 25.47 -0.61
CA GLN A 842 -15.25 24.51 -1.67
C GLN A 842 -16.22 23.34 -1.64
N ASP A 843 -16.36 22.68 -0.48
CA ASP A 843 -17.22 21.51 -0.32
C ASP A 843 -18.68 21.88 -0.60
N GLY A 844 -19.14 23.02 -0.08
CA GLY A 844 -20.51 23.51 -0.30
C GLY A 844 -20.80 23.84 -1.77
N VAL A 845 -19.88 24.52 -2.46
CA VAL A 845 -20.04 24.87 -3.88
C VAL A 845 -19.96 23.63 -4.76
N LEU A 846 -18.97 22.75 -4.55
CA LEU A 846 -18.81 21.53 -5.34
C LEU A 846 -20.02 20.60 -5.18
N GLN A 847 -20.52 20.42 -3.97
CA GLN A 847 -21.73 19.63 -3.73
C GLN A 847 -22.94 20.15 -4.52
N GLU A 848 -23.06 21.47 -4.69
CA GLU A 848 -24.15 22.09 -5.44
C GLU A 848 -23.96 21.98 -6.96
N ILE A 849 -22.75 22.24 -7.47
CA ILE A 849 -22.51 22.33 -8.92
C ILE A 849 -22.18 20.99 -9.59
N GLN A 850 -21.71 19.98 -8.84
CA GLN A 850 -21.28 18.69 -9.39
C GLN A 850 -22.38 18.01 -10.24
N PRO A 851 -23.66 17.94 -9.80
CA PRO A 851 -24.72 17.37 -10.64
C PRO A 851 -24.91 18.10 -11.98
N ALA A 852 -24.68 19.42 -12.01
CA ALA A 852 -24.78 20.22 -13.23
C ALA A 852 -23.54 20.10 -14.14
N LEU A 853 -22.36 19.83 -13.56
CA LEU A 853 -21.16 19.49 -14.31
C LEU A 853 -21.33 18.15 -15.04
N ASP A 854 -21.90 17.17 -14.33
CA ASP A 854 -22.08 15.80 -14.84
C ASP A 854 -23.30 15.68 -15.77
N GLY A 855 -24.35 16.49 -15.57
CA GLY A 855 -25.59 16.45 -16.34
C GLY A 855 -25.48 17.02 -17.77
N ASN A 856 -26.39 16.63 -18.67
CA ASN A 856 -26.33 16.94 -20.11
C ASN A 856 -26.83 18.34 -20.52
N ASP A 857 -27.36 19.14 -19.60
CA ASP A 857 -27.81 20.50 -19.90
C ASP A 857 -26.60 21.43 -20.13
N ARG A 858 -26.41 21.84 -21.39
CA ARG A 858 -25.31 22.72 -21.81
C ARG A 858 -25.31 24.06 -21.06
N HIS A 859 -26.47 24.61 -20.73
CA HIS A 859 -26.56 25.90 -20.05
C HIS A 859 -26.19 25.75 -18.57
N ALA A 860 -26.76 24.77 -17.87
CA ALA A 860 -26.41 24.45 -16.50
C ALA A 860 -24.92 24.11 -16.34
N ARG A 861 -24.36 23.30 -17.26
CA ARG A 861 -22.94 22.93 -17.28
C ARG A 861 -22.03 24.14 -17.48
N ARG A 862 -22.40 25.08 -18.37
CA ARG A 862 -21.63 26.32 -18.58
C ARG A 862 -21.61 27.19 -17.32
N THR A 863 -22.76 27.38 -16.68
CA THR A 863 -22.85 28.13 -15.42
C THR A 863 -22.05 27.45 -14.30
N ALA A 864 -22.13 26.13 -14.19
CA ALA A 864 -21.35 25.35 -13.24
C ALA A 864 -19.83 25.49 -13.48
N ASN A 865 -19.37 25.44 -14.74
CA ASN A 865 -17.96 25.66 -15.09
C ASN A 865 -17.47 27.08 -14.73
N ASP A 866 -18.29 28.10 -14.94
CA ASP A 866 -17.97 29.47 -14.57
C ASP A 866 -17.81 29.62 -13.05
N ARG A 867 -18.71 28.99 -12.28
CA ARG A 867 -18.63 28.93 -10.80
C ARG A 867 -17.40 28.16 -10.33
N HIS A 868 -17.12 27.01 -10.94
CA HIS A 868 -15.93 26.21 -10.64
C HIS A 868 -14.63 26.98 -10.91
N THR A 869 -14.58 27.72 -12.02
CA THR A 869 -13.42 28.57 -12.36
C THR A 869 -13.26 29.72 -11.36
N ALA A 870 -14.36 30.38 -10.99
CA ALA A 870 -14.34 31.44 -9.99
C ALA A 870 -13.90 30.91 -8.61
N LEU A 871 -14.41 29.74 -8.21
CA LEU A 871 -14.01 29.04 -6.99
C LEU A 871 -12.51 28.74 -7.00
N SER A 872 -11.99 28.17 -8.09
CA SER A 872 -10.56 27.85 -8.22
C SER A 872 -9.71 29.10 -8.05
N ARG A 873 -10.05 30.20 -8.72
CA ARG A 873 -9.34 31.48 -8.57
C ARG A 873 -9.40 32.02 -7.16
N TRP A 874 -10.55 31.93 -6.49
CA TRP A 874 -10.71 32.39 -5.12
C TRP A 874 -9.92 31.52 -4.11
N LEU A 875 -9.85 30.20 -4.34
CA LEU A 875 -9.06 29.28 -3.52
C LEU A 875 -7.55 29.57 -3.60
N ASP A 876 -7.08 30.13 -4.72
CA ASP A 876 -5.69 30.52 -4.93
C ASP A 876 -5.31 31.84 -4.23
N GLU A 877 -6.29 32.63 -3.75
CA GLU A 877 -6.02 33.91 -3.11
C GLU A 877 -5.39 33.75 -1.71
N GLU A 878 -4.37 34.55 -1.42
CA GLU A 878 -3.68 34.58 -0.12
C GLU A 878 -4.59 35.09 1.00
N TYR A 879 -5.44 36.08 0.68
CA TYR A 879 -6.41 36.69 1.59
C TYR A 879 -7.83 36.46 1.06
N PRO A 880 -8.36 35.23 1.14
CA PRO A 880 -9.65 34.86 0.54
C PRO A 880 -10.83 35.66 1.13
N LEU A 881 -10.63 36.23 2.32
CA LEU A 881 -11.59 37.04 3.06
C LEU A 881 -11.28 38.55 2.91
N SER A 882 -10.79 38.99 1.76
CA SER A 882 -10.50 40.40 1.47
C SER A 882 -11.67 41.09 0.74
N TYR A 883 -11.92 42.38 1.03
CA TYR A 883 -12.84 43.24 0.26
C TYR A 883 -12.24 43.76 -1.05
N SER A 884 -11.07 43.27 -1.44
CA SER A 884 -10.57 43.51 -2.77
C SER A 884 -11.65 43.19 -3.80
N SER A 885 -11.98 44.16 -4.66
CA SER A 885 -13.13 44.05 -5.57
C SER A 885 -13.05 42.81 -6.46
N HIS A 886 -11.86 42.33 -6.81
CA HIS A 886 -11.70 41.10 -7.60
C HIS A 886 -11.86 39.81 -6.77
N ILE A 887 -11.31 39.75 -5.55
CA ILE A 887 -11.41 38.58 -4.66
C ILE A 887 -12.88 38.35 -4.27
N LEU A 888 -13.56 39.41 -3.85
CA LEU A 888 -14.97 39.35 -3.49
C LEU A 888 -15.83 38.98 -4.70
N ALA A 889 -15.50 39.48 -5.90
CA ALA A 889 -16.21 39.10 -7.12
C ALA A 889 -16.03 37.61 -7.46
N TYR A 890 -14.85 37.03 -7.25
CA TYR A 890 -14.63 35.59 -7.44
C TYR A 890 -15.44 34.77 -6.43
N LEU A 891 -15.43 35.15 -5.14
CA LEU A 891 -16.23 34.47 -4.12
C LEU A 891 -17.73 34.54 -4.43
N LEU A 892 -18.25 35.74 -4.69
CA LEU A 892 -19.67 35.94 -5.02
C LEU A 892 -20.07 35.16 -6.27
N ARG A 893 -19.22 35.14 -7.31
CA ARG A 893 -19.48 34.35 -8.52
C ARG A 893 -19.43 32.85 -8.26
N ALA A 894 -18.61 32.37 -7.31
CA ALA A 894 -18.56 30.96 -6.95
C ALA A 894 -19.82 30.51 -6.19
N ILE A 895 -20.31 31.32 -5.24
CA ILE A 895 -21.39 30.94 -4.33
C ILE A 895 -22.79 31.32 -4.82
N ILE A 896 -22.94 32.34 -5.67
CA ILE A 896 -24.25 32.82 -6.13
C ILE A 896 -24.67 32.08 -7.40
N ASN A 897 -25.86 31.48 -7.36
CA ASN A 897 -26.50 30.89 -8.53
C ASN A 897 -27.08 31.99 -9.43
N THR A 898 -26.50 32.18 -10.61
CA THR A 898 -26.91 33.23 -11.57
C THR A 898 -28.24 32.97 -12.26
N ASN A 899 -28.87 31.81 -12.05
CA ASN A 899 -30.19 31.50 -12.61
C ASN A 899 -31.34 32.17 -11.84
N ASP A 900 -31.10 32.69 -10.63
CA ASP A 900 -32.04 33.56 -9.90
C ASP A 900 -31.97 34.99 -10.45
N GLY A 901 -32.56 35.19 -11.64
CA GLY A 901 -32.64 36.49 -12.31
C GLY A 901 -33.10 37.59 -11.35
N ASN A 902 -32.26 38.62 -11.16
CA ASN A 902 -32.42 39.85 -10.35
C ASN A 902 -31.88 39.92 -8.92
N ARG A 903 -31.10 38.98 -8.40
CA ARG A 903 -30.39 39.24 -7.13
C ARG A 903 -29.10 40.04 -7.34
N LYS A 904 -28.99 41.21 -6.69
CA LYS A 904 -27.71 41.90 -6.51
C LYS A 904 -26.72 40.92 -5.86
N LEU A 905 -25.48 40.90 -6.36
CA LEU A 905 -24.38 40.12 -5.79
C LEU A 905 -23.99 40.71 -4.42
N GLU A 906 -24.79 40.43 -3.38
CA GLU A 906 -24.57 40.89 -2.01
C GLU A 906 -24.67 39.68 -1.06
N LEU A 907 -23.74 39.57 -0.11
CA LEU A 907 -23.80 38.59 0.99
C LEU A 907 -24.97 38.91 1.93
N THR A 908 -25.58 37.91 2.57
CA THR A 908 -26.60 38.21 3.60
C THR A 908 -25.98 38.97 4.77
N LYS A 909 -26.68 40.00 5.22
CA LYS A 909 -26.30 40.75 6.42
C LYS A 909 -26.41 39.86 7.65
N SER A 910 -25.35 39.83 8.47
CA SER A 910 -25.36 39.09 9.74
C SER A 910 -26.44 39.61 10.69
N HIS A 911 -27.19 38.70 11.32
CA HIS A 911 -28.20 39.03 12.35
C HIS A 911 -27.57 39.53 13.66
N LEU A 912 -26.25 39.35 13.86
CA LEU A 912 -25.54 39.87 15.02
C LEU A 912 -25.11 41.34 14.86
N GLY A 913 -25.30 41.92 13.67
CA GLY A 913 -24.89 43.30 13.36
C GLY A 913 -23.38 43.50 13.37
N SER A 914 -22.93 44.76 13.24
CA SER A 914 -21.51 45.12 13.32
C SER A 914 -20.95 44.80 14.72
N LYS A 915 -19.81 44.12 14.77
CA LYS A 915 -19.10 43.81 16.02
C LYS A 915 -17.65 44.32 15.93
N PRO A 916 -17.10 44.89 17.01
CA PRO A 916 -15.70 45.31 17.04
C PRO A 916 -14.75 44.11 17.03
N LEU A 917 -13.48 44.34 16.68
CA LEU A 917 -12.44 43.31 16.72
C LEU A 917 -12.34 42.65 18.10
N SER A 918 -12.46 43.45 19.17
CA SER A 918 -12.43 42.96 20.55
C SER A 918 -13.47 41.88 20.81
N PHE A 919 -14.69 42.02 20.28
CA PHE A 919 -15.74 41.01 20.41
C PHE A 919 -15.32 39.65 19.79
N PHE A 920 -14.68 39.68 18.63
CA PHE A 920 -14.19 38.48 17.95
C PHE A 920 -13.06 37.81 18.73
N VAL A 921 -12.10 38.60 19.20
CA VAL A 921 -10.98 38.13 20.02
C VAL A 921 -11.48 37.53 21.33
N ASP A 922 -12.36 38.23 22.05
CA ASP A 922 -12.97 37.74 23.29
C ASP A 922 -13.72 36.42 23.07
N THR A 923 -14.40 36.29 21.93
CA THR A 923 -15.11 35.05 21.56
C THR A 923 -14.13 33.88 21.36
N ILE A 924 -13.02 34.11 20.64
CA ILE A 924 -11.97 33.11 20.43
C ILE A 924 -11.35 32.69 21.78
N VAL A 925 -10.94 33.67 22.60
CA VAL A 925 -10.27 33.41 23.89
C VAL A 925 -11.21 32.66 24.83
N LYS A 926 -12.48 33.07 24.92
CA LYS A 926 -13.50 32.42 25.77
C LYS A 926 -13.76 30.97 25.36
N GLN A 927 -13.94 30.71 24.06
CA GLN A 927 -14.20 29.35 23.58
C GLN A 927 -12.97 28.44 23.65
N CYS A 928 -11.76 28.99 23.48
CA CYS A 928 -10.53 28.23 23.65
C CYS A 928 -10.26 27.88 25.13
N SER A 929 -10.66 28.76 26.05
CA SER A 929 -10.45 28.60 27.50
C SER A 929 -11.47 27.69 28.19
N THR A 930 -12.62 27.42 27.56
CA THR A 930 -13.68 26.55 28.13
C THR A 930 -13.44 25.08 27.76
N ASN A 931 -13.34 24.22 28.77
CA ASN A 931 -13.25 22.77 28.61
C ASN A 931 -14.23 22.11 29.61
N PRO A 932 -15.20 21.26 29.20
CA PRO A 932 -15.57 20.82 27.86
C PRO A 932 -17.00 21.30 27.48
N THR A 933 -17.16 22.27 26.59
CA THR A 933 -18.50 22.61 26.04
C THR A 933 -18.78 21.87 24.72
N PRO A 934 -20.02 21.39 24.47
CA PRO A 934 -20.30 20.37 23.46
C PRO A 934 -20.63 20.92 22.07
N ARG A 935 -20.58 22.24 21.85
CA ARG A 935 -20.95 22.87 20.58
C ARG A 935 -19.95 23.95 20.20
N ARG A 936 -19.24 23.72 19.09
CA ARG A 936 -18.44 24.76 18.42
C ARG A 936 -19.40 25.87 18.01
N GLN A 937 -19.12 27.10 18.43
CA GLN A 937 -19.85 28.28 17.98
C GLN A 937 -18.97 29.06 17.01
N PRO A 938 -19.56 29.86 16.12
CA PRO A 938 -18.78 30.80 15.31
C PRO A 938 -17.82 31.62 16.20
N PRO A 939 -16.57 31.84 15.76
CA PRO A 939 -16.07 31.62 14.40
C PRO A 939 -15.56 30.19 14.11
N PHE A 940 -15.70 29.23 15.01
CA PHE A 940 -15.19 27.87 14.78
C PHE A 940 -16.13 27.05 13.89
N ILE A 941 -15.60 26.57 12.77
CA ILE A 941 -16.33 25.76 11.80
C ILE A 941 -16.47 24.31 12.32
N THR A 942 -17.66 23.75 12.18
CA THR A 942 -17.92 22.33 12.50
C THR A 942 -17.08 21.46 11.57
N GLY A 943 -16.26 20.57 12.14
CA GLY A 943 -15.30 19.76 11.37
C GLY A 943 -13.98 20.47 11.01
N GLY A 944 -13.86 21.79 11.25
CA GLY A 944 -12.61 22.55 11.05
C GLY A 944 -11.53 22.26 12.09
N HIS A 945 -10.28 22.57 11.78
CA HIS A 945 -9.13 22.35 12.66
C HIS A 945 -8.74 23.58 13.50
N PHE A 946 -9.29 24.76 13.20
CA PHE A 946 -8.93 26.03 13.82
C PHE A 946 -9.00 26.02 15.36
N LEU A 947 -10.04 25.41 15.96
CA LEU A 947 -10.16 25.36 17.42
C LEU A 947 -9.00 24.61 18.08
N ALA A 948 -8.56 23.49 17.49
CA ALA A 948 -7.48 22.68 18.05
C ALA A 948 -6.16 23.45 17.99
N VAL A 949 -5.89 24.10 16.86
CA VAL A 949 -4.68 24.91 16.62
C VAL A 949 -4.68 26.17 17.48
N MET A 950 -5.79 26.90 17.55
CA MET A 950 -5.88 28.16 18.30
C MET A 950 -5.72 27.96 19.80
N ARG A 951 -6.19 26.82 20.34
CA ARG A 951 -5.91 26.42 21.73
C ARG A 951 -4.41 26.27 21.99
N VAL A 952 -3.69 25.60 21.08
CA VAL A 952 -2.23 25.48 21.17
C VAL A 952 -1.55 26.85 21.06
N ALA A 953 -1.99 27.69 20.11
CA ALA A 953 -1.47 29.04 19.97
C ALA A 953 -1.66 29.86 21.24
N ILE A 954 -2.84 29.81 21.87
CA ILE A 954 -3.11 30.49 23.15
C ILE A 954 -2.22 29.95 24.27
N ASP A 955 -2.05 28.64 24.38
CA ASP A 955 -1.19 28.04 25.39
C ASP A 955 0.27 28.52 25.24
N GLU A 956 0.78 28.62 24.01
CA GLU A 956 2.13 29.12 23.73
C GLU A 956 2.23 30.65 23.93
N MET A 957 1.19 31.44 23.59
CA MET A 957 1.13 32.88 23.89
C MET A 957 1.19 33.15 25.39
N LYS A 958 0.50 32.34 26.20
CA LYS A 958 0.56 32.43 27.67
C LYS A 958 1.96 32.11 28.21
N GLN A 959 2.67 31.17 27.60
CA GLN A 959 4.07 30.88 27.94
C GLN A 959 5.00 32.05 27.58
N CYS A 960 4.81 32.69 26.42
CA CYS A 960 5.53 33.91 26.05
C CYS A 960 5.29 35.04 27.06
N ALA A 961 4.04 35.27 27.47
CA ALA A 961 3.70 36.26 28.49
C ALA A 961 4.42 35.96 29.82
N SER A 962 4.46 34.69 30.22
CA SER A 962 5.12 34.25 31.45
C SER A 962 6.65 34.50 31.42
N ARG A 963 7.30 34.35 30.26
CA ARG A 963 8.73 34.65 30.08
C ARG A 963 9.04 36.14 30.23
N ASP A 964 8.08 37.00 29.88
CA ASP A 964 8.15 38.45 30.09
C ASP A 964 7.71 38.86 31.52
N SER A 965 7.56 37.90 32.43
CA SER A 965 7.08 38.13 33.81
C SER A 965 5.70 38.78 33.89
N VAL A 966 4.86 38.64 32.85
CA VAL A 966 3.46 39.04 32.87
C VAL A 966 2.69 38.04 33.74
N THR A 967 1.92 38.50 34.72
CA THR A 967 1.23 37.63 35.69
C THR A 967 -0.25 37.97 35.85
N GLY A 968 -1.03 36.99 36.33
CA GLY A 968 -2.44 37.19 36.66
C GLY A 968 -3.29 37.58 35.45
N LYS A 969 -4.13 38.61 35.60
CA LYS A 969 -5.08 39.08 34.57
C LYS A 969 -4.39 39.68 33.34
N ASP A 970 -3.13 40.11 33.47
CA ASP A 970 -2.39 40.74 32.38
C ASP A 970 -2.00 39.72 31.30
N ILE A 971 -2.01 38.41 31.61
CA ILE A 971 -1.78 37.34 30.64
C ILE A 971 -2.91 37.29 29.60
N ASP A 972 -4.16 37.42 30.03
CA ASP A 972 -5.31 37.39 29.11
C ASP A 972 -5.33 38.64 28.22
N LEU A 973 -4.92 39.81 28.77
CA LEU A 973 -4.74 41.02 27.99
C LEU A 973 -3.64 40.86 26.93
N PHE A 974 -2.49 40.32 27.32
CA PHE A 974 -1.38 40.03 26.41
C PHE A 974 -1.81 39.10 25.25
N VAL A 975 -2.56 38.05 25.55
CA VAL A 975 -3.12 37.13 24.53
C VAL A 975 -4.08 37.87 23.60
N SER A 976 -5.00 38.67 24.14
CA SER A 976 -5.96 39.43 23.34
C SER A 976 -5.28 40.48 22.45
N GLU A 977 -4.22 41.13 22.92
CA GLU A 977 -3.41 42.06 22.12
C GLU A 977 -2.68 41.35 20.98
N ALA A 978 -2.07 40.20 21.27
CA ALA A 978 -1.37 39.39 20.26
C ALA A 978 -2.30 38.94 19.13
N ILE A 979 -3.50 38.42 19.47
CA ILE A 979 -4.52 38.04 18.49
C ILE A 979 -4.98 39.27 17.69
N SER A 980 -5.20 40.40 18.36
CA SER A 980 -5.63 41.66 17.70
C SER A 980 -4.61 42.13 16.66
N HIS A 981 -3.32 42.13 17.03
CA HIS A 981 -2.22 42.47 16.13
C HIS A 981 -2.11 41.48 14.96
N ALA A 982 -2.31 40.19 15.21
CA ALA A 982 -2.29 39.17 14.17
C ALA A 982 -3.41 39.39 13.14
N VAL A 983 -4.64 39.61 13.60
CA VAL A 983 -5.78 39.93 12.71
C VAL A 983 -5.50 41.20 11.92
N ALA A 984 -4.99 42.26 12.55
CA ALA A 984 -4.68 43.51 11.87
C ALA A 984 -3.61 43.32 10.77
N ALA A 985 -2.62 42.44 11.01
CA ALA A 985 -1.59 42.13 10.04
C ALA A 985 -2.10 41.29 8.85
N LEU A 986 -3.16 40.51 9.03
CA LEU A 986 -3.78 39.71 7.97
C LEU A 986 -4.75 40.51 7.08
N LEU A 987 -4.90 41.81 7.31
CA LEU A 987 -5.69 42.69 6.47
C LEU A 987 -4.84 43.32 5.35
N PRO A 988 -5.43 43.53 4.15
CA PRO A 988 -4.73 44.13 3.01
C PRO A 988 -4.11 45.50 3.37
N PRO A 989 -2.95 45.86 2.78
CA PRO A 989 -2.30 47.16 3.01
C PRO A 989 -3.19 48.36 2.74
N SER A 990 -4.08 48.27 1.74
CA SER A 990 -5.06 49.32 1.38
C SER A 990 -6.09 49.59 2.49
N SER A 991 -6.34 48.62 3.37
CA SER A 991 -7.24 48.74 4.53
C SER A 991 -6.53 49.30 5.76
N ARG A 992 -5.19 49.27 5.82
CA ARG A 992 -4.39 49.76 6.97
C ARG A 992 -4.28 51.29 7.03
N MET A 993 -4.47 51.99 5.90
CA MET A 993 -4.41 53.46 5.86
C MET A 993 -5.74 54.15 6.14
N THR A 994 -6.88 53.46 5.98
CA THR A 994 -8.21 54.09 6.08
C THR A 994 -8.84 54.00 7.47
N TYR A 995 -8.36 53.10 8.32
CA TYR A 995 -8.93 52.84 9.64
C TYR A 995 -7.81 52.76 10.68
N GLY A 996 -7.71 53.76 11.55
CA GLY A 996 -6.83 53.68 12.72
C GLY A 996 -7.24 52.51 13.62
N LEU A 997 -6.31 52.06 14.48
CA LEU A 997 -6.49 50.94 15.45
C LEU A 997 -7.73 51.05 16.36
N THR A 998 -8.46 52.16 16.32
CA THR A 998 -9.69 52.45 17.06
C THR A 998 -10.98 52.39 16.22
N SER A 999 -10.93 51.96 14.95
CA SER A 999 -12.10 51.98 14.05
C SER A 999 -12.41 50.63 13.39
N GLU A 1000 -13.72 50.40 13.23
CA GLU A 1000 -14.40 49.12 12.99
C GLU A 1000 -13.92 48.35 11.75
N LEU A 1001 -13.77 47.02 11.90
CA LEU A 1001 -13.32 46.12 10.84
C LEU A 1001 -14.48 45.58 10.00
N PRO A 1002 -14.56 45.88 8.69
CA PRO A 1002 -15.77 45.60 7.94
C PRO A 1002 -16.01 44.14 7.56
N LEU A 1003 -15.05 43.21 7.59
CA LEU A 1003 -15.27 41.83 7.06
C LEU A 1003 -15.63 40.80 8.13
N LEU A 1004 -15.41 41.17 9.38
CA LEU A 1004 -16.06 40.57 10.54
C LEU A 1004 -17.60 40.73 10.51
N ARG A 1005 -18.09 41.64 9.65
CA ARG A 1005 -19.48 42.10 9.57
C ARG A 1005 -20.49 41.07 9.09
N ASP A 1006 -20.15 40.22 8.11
CA ASP A 1006 -21.18 39.43 7.40
C ASP A 1006 -20.98 37.89 7.41
N LEU A 1007 -19.74 37.37 7.47
CA LEU A 1007 -19.47 35.92 7.32
C LEU A 1007 -19.27 35.13 8.63
N LEU A 1008 -18.95 35.78 9.75
CA LEU A 1008 -18.23 35.12 10.86
C LEU A 1008 -19.09 34.66 12.05
N LEU A 1009 -20.41 34.82 11.99
CA LEU A 1009 -21.24 34.78 13.21
C LEU A 1009 -22.65 34.15 13.06
N GLN A 1010 -22.90 33.27 12.08
CA GLN A 1010 -24.20 32.56 12.04
C GLN A 1010 -24.23 31.28 12.88
N PRO A 1011 -25.18 31.09 13.82
CA PRO A 1011 -25.37 29.80 14.49
C PRO A 1011 -26.06 28.84 13.52
N LEU A 1012 -25.37 27.76 13.14
CA LEU A 1012 -26.01 26.61 12.51
C LEU A 1012 -26.83 25.88 13.58
N SER A 1013 -28.16 26.06 13.55
CA SER A 1013 -29.08 25.45 14.51
C SER A 1013 -29.25 23.95 14.27
N SER A 1014 -29.39 23.21 15.37
CA SER A 1014 -29.44 21.75 15.42
C SER A 1014 -30.87 21.23 15.22
N GLN A 1015 -31.40 21.17 13.99
CA GLN A 1015 -32.53 20.28 13.64
C GLN A 1015 -32.43 19.89 12.16
N GLY A 1016 -32.38 18.57 11.92
CA GLY A 1016 -32.30 18.01 10.58
C GLY A 1016 -33.62 18.17 9.83
N GLU A 1017 -33.59 18.92 8.74
CA GLU A 1017 -34.26 18.69 7.45
C GLU A 1017 -34.19 19.99 6.61
N SER A 1018 -33.64 19.88 5.39
CA SER A 1018 -33.46 20.95 4.37
C SER A 1018 -32.42 22.07 4.65
N HIS A 1019 -31.12 21.74 4.51
CA HIS A 1019 -30.02 22.66 4.89
C HIS A 1019 -29.38 23.54 3.79
N PHE A 1020 -29.93 23.64 2.56
CA PHE A 1020 -29.32 24.47 1.50
C PHE A 1020 -30.01 25.81 1.21
N LYS A 1021 -31.16 26.11 1.83
CA LYS A 1021 -31.89 27.37 1.57
C LYS A 1021 -31.51 28.55 2.49
N SER A 1022 -30.58 28.36 3.42
CA SER A 1022 -30.18 29.39 4.40
C SER A 1022 -28.75 29.93 4.21
N LEU A 1023 -28.08 29.60 3.11
CA LEU A 1023 -26.90 30.33 2.65
C LEU A 1023 -27.38 31.36 1.62
N PRO A 1024 -27.49 32.62 2.05
CA PRO A 1024 -26.84 33.70 1.31
C PRO A 1024 -25.84 34.45 2.20
#